data_AF-A0A0S7YW65-F1
#
_entry.id   AF-A0A0S7YW65-F1
#
_cell.length_a   1.000
_cell.length_b   1.000
_cell.length_c   1.000
_cell.angle_alpha   90.00
_cell.angle_beta   90.00
_cell.angle_gamma   90.00
#
_symmetry.space_group_name_H-M   'P 1'
#
loop_
_entity.id
_entity.type
_entity.pdbx_description
1 polymer ?
#
loop_
_entity_poly.entity_id
_entity_poly.type
_entity_poly.pdbx_seq_one_letter_code
_entity_poly.pdbx_strand_id
1 'polypeptide(L)'
;MAERIGFYICHCGINIAYRVRVKEVAEYVATLPNVIVSRDYLFMCSDPGQELIETDIRNHSLSRVVVASCSPRMHEKTFRAACQRSGLNPYRAFHMVCVREHVSWVTESEDEATRKAKLLAGAGILRVSHQTDLTPATFPVCTNTLVVGGGIAGMQASLDIAKAGYKAYLVERQPTVGGHMLQYDKTFPTLDCAACIGTPKMVSVGQEPNIELFSYSEVEEVSGFIGNFKATVRQKARFVETSCTGCGECEKVCPVEFPNEWDVGTKKRKAIYRPFPQAVPITYCIDKYDRAACVQTCPAGTNVQGYVALVKVGRYREAVSLILERLPLPGTLGRVCPAPCEKQCRRAEVDSPVAIRELKRFAADQVDLSELPLPEIEDRPEKIAVIGSGPAGLTVAYYLRLKGYRVTIFEALEKLGGMLRVGIPDYRLPQDVLDDEIGYLLRHGIDVQTGVRFGSDLSLEDLRKDGFSAVFLGIGAHDSLAMRIPGEEQADALVDAVTFLREVNLGKKELPGRQVIVIGGGNVAVDAARTARRLGAESVTVVYRRSEQEMPAYPEELEGALEEGIEFSYLTAPVGIQRREGKVTGFECIRTELGEPDASGRRRPVPVEGSEFVIPCDAVIPAIGQKTDTSWVQRLPDLQLTARGTFKVDPHTMQTSIAEVFAAGDAVTGPATVVEAVSAGHKVVAAIDRFLNGGDLESTAAQPQIEPAAETDWKQIPATIEKAARAASTHLDPAYRAANFEEVDTNFSEEAARAEAARCVNCGGCCECKLCVSACEAKAINHVMEDAVEEIEVGSIIVATGFDILDPTPMQPYGYGRYANVFTNLEFERLSNATGPTGGKLLKRDRSDRLKYTDPPESVAILHCIGSRDKNYHEYCSRTCCMYALKYAHLLKDKCGHHTRVYNFYIDMRCFGKGYEEFYKRVQSEGVHMVRGKVARIEEQTDGLLLVTAEDTLSNAMLQIPVEMAVLCTAMEPRADANDTARIFGMSVGSDGFFLEEHPKLEPVSTASSGIFVAGACQGPKDIPDTVAQAKGAAAEALALSSSGQVSVAPMISSIDPDICIGCQVCIGLCAYSAIEFNPLKGVSEVNEAVCKGCGSCAGYCPSGAAKIRHFTDNQIFAEIDGLLAG
;
A
#
# COMPACT_ATOMS: atom_id res chain seq x y z
N MET A 1 -21.25 9.69 62.64
CA MET A 1 -22.72 9.83 62.75
C MET A 1 -23.35 8.58 62.17
N ALA A 2 -24.47 8.10 62.73
CA ALA A 2 -25.23 7.02 62.11
C ALA A 2 -25.75 7.50 60.75
N GLU A 3 -25.66 6.65 59.72
CA GLU A 3 -26.13 6.99 58.39
C GLU A 3 -27.66 7.08 58.37
N ARG A 4 -28.21 8.03 57.62
CA ARG A 4 -29.65 8.32 57.51
C ARG A 4 -30.04 8.30 56.04
N ILE A 5 -30.71 7.24 55.61
CA ILE A 5 -30.93 6.93 54.20
C ILE A 5 -32.37 7.29 53.81
N GLY A 6 -32.52 8.04 52.72
CA GLY A 6 -33.79 8.22 52.02
C GLY A 6 -33.88 7.31 50.80
N PHE A 7 -34.96 6.55 50.68
CA PHE A 7 -35.23 5.69 49.52
C PHE A 7 -36.41 6.21 48.72
N TYR A 8 -36.26 6.19 47.40
CA TYR A 8 -37.30 6.62 46.47
C TYR A 8 -37.44 5.65 45.31
N ILE A 9 -38.65 5.13 45.08
CA ILE A 9 -38.95 4.30 43.91
C ILE A 9 -39.86 5.03 42.93
N CYS A 10 -39.44 5.07 41.67
CA CYS A 10 -40.16 5.73 40.60
C CYS A 10 -41.20 4.79 39.98
N HIS A 11 -42.38 5.30 39.63
CA HIS A 11 -43.36 4.56 38.83
C HIS A 11 -43.01 4.62 37.34
N CYS A 12 -42.38 5.72 36.92
CA CYS A 12 -42.07 6.06 35.54
C CYS A 12 -43.32 6.02 34.64
N GLY A 13 -44.41 6.61 35.15
CA GLY A 13 -45.75 6.45 34.61
C GLY A 13 -46.21 5.02 34.85
N ILE A 14 -46.21 4.21 33.79
CA ILE A 14 -46.47 2.76 33.88
C ILE A 14 -45.21 1.93 33.62
N ASN A 15 -44.09 2.52 33.22
CA ASN A 15 -42.94 1.73 32.76
C ASN A 15 -42.35 0.83 33.85
N ILE A 16 -42.36 1.27 35.12
CA ILE A 16 -41.93 0.45 36.26
C ILE A 16 -43.17 -0.14 36.95
N ALA A 17 -44.15 0.71 37.27
CA ALA A 17 -45.33 0.32 38.04
C ALA A 17 -46.23 -0.73 37.37
N TYR A 18 -46.11 -0.94 36.05
CA TYR A 18 -46.84 -1.99 35.33
C TYR A 18 -46.38 -3.41 35.68
N ARG A 19 -45.10 -3.60 36.04
CA ARG A 19 -44.56 -4.92 36.42
C ARG A 19 -44.08 -5.00 37.85
N VAL A 20 -43.71 -3.87 38.44
CA VAL A 20 -43.17 -3.81 39.80
C VAL A 20 -44.21 -3.17 40.71
N ARG A 21 -44.61 -3.86 41.78
CA ARG A 21 -45.48 -3.29 42.82
C ARG A 21 -44.68 -2.32 43.68
N VAL A 22 -44.49 -1.11 43.14
CA VAL A 22 -43.61 -0.08 43.69
C VAL A 22 -43.89 0.27 45.16
N LYS A 23 -45.15 0.27 45.58
CA LYS A 23 -45.54 0.47 46.99
C LYS A 23 -45.01 -0.64 47.88
N GLU A 24 -45.13 -1.89 47.46
CA GLU A 24 -44.63 -3.06 48.19
C GLU A 24 -43.10 -3.02 48.32
N VAL A 25 -42.40 -2.49 47.31
CA VAL A 25 -40.94 -2.28 47.37
C VAL A 25 -40.61 -1.17 48.37
N ALA A 26 -41.31 -0.03 48.32
CA ALA A 26 -41.09 1.07 49.28
C ALA A 26 -41.36 0.62 50.72
N GLU A 27 -42.44 -0.12 50.96
CA GLU A 27 -42.78 -0.69 52.27
C GLU A 27 -41.72 -1.68 52.77
N TYR A 28 -41.22 -2.56 51.89
CA TYR A 28 -40.12 -3.46 52.23
C TYR A 28 -38.84 -2.69 52.60
N VAL A 29 -38.42 -1.73 51.78
CA VAL A 29 -37.19 -0.96 52.03
C VAL A 29 -37.28 -0.13 53.31
N ALA A 30 -38.47 0.32 53.69
CA ALA A 30 -38.70 1.02 54.96
C ALA A 30 -38.35 0.15 56.20
N THR A 31 -38.30 -1.17 56.07
CA THR A 31 -37.92 -2.09 57.16
C THR A 31 -36.40 -2.28 57.30
N LEU A 32 -35.61 -1.81 56.33
CA LEU A 32 -34.17 -2.02 56.30
C LEU A 32 -33.43 -1.07 57.26
N PRO A 33 -32.27 -1.47 57.80
CA PRO A 33 -31.49 -0.65 58.71
C PRO A 33 -31.12 0.72 58.11
N ASN A 34 -31.12 1.76 58.95
CA ASN A 34 -30.73 3.14 58.61
C ASN A 34 -31.64 3.88 57.60
N VAL A 35 -32.73 3.25 57.11
CA VAL A 35 -33.73 3.91 56.26
C VAL A 35 -34.67 4.76 57.12
N ILE A 36 -34.65 6.08 56.90
CA ILE A 36 -35.47 7.04 57.65
C ILE A 36 -36.73 7.43 56.86
N VAL A 37 -36.62 7.46 55.53
CA VAL A 37 -37.69 7.82 54.62
C VAL A 37 -37.69 6.82 53.47
N SER A 38 -38.86 6.31 53.10
CA SER A 38 -39.07 5.47 51.93
C SER A 38 -40.36 5.89 51.24
N ARG A 39 -40.29 6.28 49.97
CA ARG A 39 -41.43 6.81 49.21
C ARG A 39 -41.49 6.25 47.80
N ASP A 40 -42.70 6.16 47.27
CA ASP A 40 -42.94 5.97 45.84
C ASP A 40 -43.50 7.26 45.22
N TYR A 41 -43.08 7.59 44.00
CA TYR A 41 -43.60 8.75 43.27
C TYR A 41 -43.66 8.50 41.76
N LEU A 42 -44.57 9.21 41.09
CA LEU A 42 -44.90 8.95 39.68
C LEU A 42 -43.69 9.15 38.74
N PHE A 43 -42.98 10.28 38.89
CA PHE A 43 -41.81 10.63 38.08
C PHE A 43 -40.72 11.26 38.95
N MET A 44 -39.82 10.44 39.48
CA MET A 44 -38.74 10.93 40.36
C MET A 44 -37.81 11.95 39.68
N CYS A 45 -37.59 11.86 38.37
CA CYS A 45 -36.72 12.80 37.64
C CYS A 45 -37.36 14.17 37.38
N SER A 46 -38.67 14.32 37.55
CA SER A 46 -39.38 15.60 37.39
C SER A 46 -39.04 16.58 38.52
N ASP A 47 -39.30 17.87 38.33
CA ASP A 47 -39.06 18.89 39.35
C ASP A 47 -39.70 18.54 40.71
N PRO A 48 -40.99 18.13 40.80
CA PRO A 48 -41.57 17.70 42.08
C PRO A 48 -40.88 16.48 42.69
N GLY A 49 -40.39 15.56 41.87
CA GLY A 49 -39.67 14.38 42.33
C GLY A 49 -38.29 14.73 42.91
N GLN A 50 -37.58 15.66 42.28
CA GLN A 50 -36.30 16.18 42.78
C GLN A 50 -36.51 17.03 44.04
N GLU A 51 -37.49 17.95 44.05
CA GLU A 51 -37.85 18.75 45.23
C GLU A 51 -38.24 17.89 46.43
N LEU A 52 -38.90 16.75 46.20
CA LEU A 52 -39.22 15.79 47.26
C LEU A 52 -37.95 15.25 47.92
N ILE A 53 -36.94 14.84 47.13
CA ILE A 53 -35.64 14.41 47.63
C ILE A 53 -34.98 15.55 48.41
N GLU A 54 -34.92 16.75 47.84
CA GLU A 54 -34.26 17.91 48.48
C GLU A 54 -34.92 18.30 49.81
N THR A 55 -36.25 18.28 49.84
CA THR A 55 -37.06 18.60 51.03
C THR A 55 -36.83 17.57 52.11
N ASP A 56 -36.85 16.28 51.78
CA ASP A 56 -36.62 15.21 52.75
C ASP A 56 -35.16 15.21 53.25
N ILE A 57 -34.16 15.54 52.41
CA ILE A 57 -32.77 15.71 52.85
C ILE A 57 -32.70 16.73 53.99
N ARG A 58 -33.35 17.89 53.82
CA ARG A 58 -33.36 18.95 54.84
C ARG A 58 -34.19 18.55 56.06
N ASN A 59 -35.41 18.07 55.88
CA ASN A 59 -36.36 17.79 56.96
C ASN A 59 -35.96 16.60 57.83
N HIS A 60 -35.38 15.56 57.22
CA HIS A 60 -35.00 14.34 57.91
C HIS A 60 -33.50 14.23 58.18
N SER A 61 -32.72 15.25 57.80
CA SER A 61 -31.26 15.29 57.90
C SER A 61 -30.63 14.05 57.27
N LEU A 62 -31.05 13.73 56.04
CA LEU A 62 -30.55 12.55 55.34
C LEU A 62 -29.07 12.74 54.99
N SER A 63 -28.29 11.68 55.16
CA SER A 63 -26.88 11.62 54.74
C SER A 63 -26.67 10.79 53.49
N ARG A 64 -27.68 10.01 53.07
CA ARG A 64 -27.68 9.13 51.90
C ARG A 64 -29.05 9.11 51.22
N VAL A 65 -29.06 8.85 49.92
CA VAL A 65 -30.20 8.81 49.03
C VAL A 65 -30.02 7.64 48.08
N VAL A 66 -31.05 6.79 47.96
CA VAL A 66 -31.13 5.72 46.98
C VAL A 66 -32.36 5.91 46.12
N VAL A 67 -32.19 5.96 44.80
CA VAL A 67 -33.32 6.06 43.86
C VAL A 67 -33.41 4.80 43.01
N ALA A 68 -34.49 4.04 43.19
CA ALA A 68 -34.86 2.92 42.33
C ALA A 68 -35.70 3.41 41.15
N SER A 69 -35.10 3.49 39.96
CA SER A 69 -35.80 3.99 38.76
C SER A 69 -35.24 3.40 37.46
N CYS A 70 -34.83 4.27 36.53
CA CYS A 70 -34.23 3.91 35.24
C CYS A 70 -32.72 3.66 35.34
N SER A 71 -32.07 3.49 34.20
CA SER A 71 -30.62 3.31 34.13
C SER A 71 -29.84 4.51 34.70
N PRO A 72 -28.75 4.28 35.47
CA PRO A 72 -27.83 5.34 35.88
C PRO A 72 -27.20 6.08 34.69
N ARG A 73 -27.11 5.44 33.52
CA ARG A 73 -26.63 6.10 32.29
C ARG A 73 -27.53 7.26 31.84
N MET A 74 -28.78 7.33 32.33
CA MET A 74 -29.73 8.37 31.94
C MET A 74 -29.87 9.47 32.99
N HIS A 75 -30.12 9.13 34.26
CA HIS A 75 -30.50 10.12 35.28
C HIS A 75 -29.61 10.14 36.54
N GLU A 76 -28.46 9.45 36.55
CA GLU A 76 -27.55 9.53 37.71
C GLU A 76 -27.09 10.97 37.96
N LYS A 77 -26.70 11.70 36.91
CA LYS A 77 -26.30 13.11 36.99
C LYS A 77 -27.43 13.99 37.55
N THR A 78 -28.68 13.74 37.15
CA THR A 78 -29.86 14.46 37.61
C THR A 78 -30.04 14.35 39.13
N PHE A 79 -29.99 13.13 39.65
CA PHE A 79 -30.20 12.90 41.08
C PHE A 79 -28.97 13.27 41.93
N ARG A 80 -27.76 13.11 41.40
CA ARG A 80 -26.55 13.68 42.01
C ARG A 80 -26.67 15.19 42.16
N ALA A 81 -27.14 15.90 41.13
CA ALA A 81 -27.37 17.34 41.19
C ALA A 81 -28.41 17.73 42.24
N ALA A 82 -29.51 16.98 42.38
CA ALA A 82 -30.51 17.21 43.43
C ALA A 82 -29.92 17.06 44.85
N CYS A 83 -29.10 16.02 45.08
CA CYS A 83 -28.39 15.86 46.34
C CYS A 83 -27.41 17.02 46.60
N GLN A 84 -26.69 17.44 45.56
CA GLN A 84 -25.72 18.54 45.64
C GLN A 84 -26.38 19.89 45.93
N ARG A 85 -27.52 20.22 45.31
CA ARG A 85 -28.31 21.43 45.62
C ARG A 85 -28.81 21.46 47.07
N SER A 86 -28.89 20.31 47.72
CA SER A 86 -29.24 20.18 49.14
C SER A 86 -28.04 20.15 50.08
N GLY A 87 -26.83 20.39 49.57
CA GLY A 87 -25.60 20.48 50.35
C GLY A 87 -24.94 19.13 50.65
N LEU A 88 -25.39 18.03 50.03
CA LEU A 88 -24.74 16.72 50.17
C LEU A 88 -23.68 16.50 49.09
N ASN A 89 -22.59 15.80 49.42
CA ASN A 89 -21.64 15.36 48.42
C ASN A 89 -22.30 14.34 47.47
N PRO A 90 -22.32 14.57 46.14
CA PRO A 90 -23.09 13.74 45.21
C PRO A 90 -22.56 12.31 45.04
N TYR A 91 -21.31 12.02 45.40
CA TYR A 91 -20.70 10.69 45.29
C TYR A 91 -20.72 9.92 46.61
N ARG A 92 -20.81 10.60 47.74
CA ARG A 92 -21.07 9.97 49.03
C ARG A 92 -22.56 9.68 49.20
N ALA A 93 -23.37 10.66 48.83
CA ALA A 93 -24.76 10.69 49.23
C ALA A 93 -25.70 9.91 48.32
N PHE A 94 -25.31 9.54 47.10
CA PHE A 94 -26.27 9.05 46.12
C PHE A 94 -25.90 7.69 45.52
N HIS A 95 -26.88 6.80 45.45
CA HIS A 95 -26.82 5.58 44.66
C HIS A 95 -28.10 5.37 43.85
N MET A 96 -27.97 4.76 42.67
CA MET A 96 -29.09 4.52 41.78
C MET A 96 -29.26 3.03 41.53
N VAL A 97 -30.50 2.57 41.59
CA VAL A 97 -30.88 1.18 41.33
C VAL A 97 -31.74 1.14 40.07
N CYS A 98 -31.32 0.37 39.06
CA CYS A 98 -32.06 0.24 37.81
C CYS A 98 -33.14 -0.84 37.95
N VAL A 99 -34.40 -0.41 38.08
CA VAL A 99 -35.58 -1.30 38.15
C VAL A 99 -36.48 -1.19 36.92
N ARG A 100 -36.09 -0.41 35.91
CA ARG A 100 -36.78 -0.31 34.61
C ARG A 100 -36.15 -1.23 33.57
N GLU A 101 -34.99 -0.84 33.03
CA GLU A 101 -34.29 -1.58 31.99
C GLU A 101 -33.86 -2.98 32.44
N HIS A 102 -33.44 -3.14 33.70
CA HIS A 102 -32.95 -4.42 34.23
C HIS A 102 -34.02 -5.29 34.91
N VAL A 103 -35.23 -4.76 35.10
CA VAL A 103 -36.32 -5.47 35.81
C VAL A 103 -37.64 -5.33 35.05
N SER A 104 -38.33 -4.19 35.15
CA SER A 104 -39.72 -4.10 34.66
C SER A 104 -39.88 -4.33 33.16
N TRP A 105 -38.91 -3.97 32.32
CA TRP A 105 -39.01 -4.14 30.87
C TRP A 105 -38.64 -5.55 30.38
N VAL A 106 -37.93 -6.33 31.20
CA VAL A 106 -37.34 -7.62 30.79
C VAL A 106 -37.85 -8.81 31.60
N THR A 107 -38.64 -8.56 32.64
CA THR A 107 -39.22 -9.60 33.50
C THR A 107 -40.74 -9.64 33.31
N GLU A 108 -41.26 -10.77 32.83
CA GLU A 108 -42.68 -10.93 32.51
C GLU A 108 -43.56 -11.05 33.76
N SER A 109 -43.09 -11.78 34.78
CA SER A 109 -43.81 -12.02 36.03
C SER A 109 -43.75 -10.81 36.96
N GLU A 110 -44.90 -10.32 37.42
CA GLU A 110 -44.97 -9.21 38.38
C GLU A 110 -44.38 -9.57 39.74
N ASP A 111 -44.57 -10.81 40.19
CA ASP A 111 -44.01 -11.30 41.46
C ASP A 111 -42.50 -11.38 41.39
N GLU A 112 -41.96 -11.91 40.29
CA GLU A 112 -40.52 -11.98 40.09
C GLU A 112 -39.90 -10.59 39.92
N ALA A 113 -40.53 -9.71 39.16
CA ALA A 113 -40.09 -8.33 38.98
C ALA A 113 -40.10 -7.57 40.31
N THR A 114 -41.16 -7.70 41.11
CA THR A 114 -41.26 -7.06 42.43
C THR A 114 -40.22 -7.62 43.40
N ARG A 115 -40.02 -8.95 43.44
CA ARG A 115 -38.97 -9.58 44.25
C ARG A 115 -37.58 -9.10 43.83
N LYS A 116 -37.29 -9.08 42.54
CA LYS A 116 -36.01 -8.61 41.99
C LYS A 116 -35.78 -7.12 42.31
N ALA A 117 -36.81 -6.28 42.21
CA ALA A 117 -36.73 -4.87 42.58
C ALA A 117 -36.43 -4.67 44.08
N LYS A 118 -37.03 -5.48 44.96
CA LYS A 118 -36.71 -5.49 46.41
C LYS A 118 -35.25 -5.84 46.67
N LEU A 119 -34.75 -6.92 46.05
CA LEU A 119 -33.35 -7.36 46.19
C LEU A 119 -32.38 -6.27 45.74
N LEU A 120 -32.59 -5.71 44.54
CA LEU A 120 -31.73 -4.66 44.02
C LEU A 120 -31.80 -3.38 44.87
N ALA A 121 -32.98 -3.04 45.40
CA ALA A 121 -33.13 -1.90 46.30
C ALA A 121 -32.38 -2.13 47.62
N GLY A 122 -32.49 -3.32 48.22
CA GLY A 122 -31.77 -3.70 49.44
C GLY A 122 -30.25 -3.66 49.26
N ALA A 123 -29.75 -4.19 48.14
CA ALA A 123 -28.35 -4.09 47.73
C ALA A 123 -27.88 -2.62 47.64
N GLY A 124 -28.70 -1.75 47.04
CA GLY A 124 -28.42 -0.33 46.94
C GLY A 124 -28.34 0.37 48.31
N ILE A 125 -29.20 0.00 49.26
CA ILE A 125 -29.21 0.53 50.64
C ILE A 125 -27.93 0.15 51.39
N LEU A 126 -27.50 -1.11 51.29
CA LEU A 126 -26.25 -1.53 51.95
C LEU A 126 -25.04 -0.87 51.29
N ARG A 127 -24.98 -0.85 49.95
CA ARG A 127 -23.87 -0.24 49.22
C ARG A 127 -23.68 1.25 49.54
N VAL A 128 -24.76 2.04 49.55
CA VAL A 128 -24.65 3.50 49.73
C VAL A 128 -24.05 3.87 51.08
N SER A 129 -24.23 3.03 52.10
CA SER A 129 -23.68 3.25 53.45
C SER A 129 -22.15 3.30 53.47
N HIS A 130 -21.50 2.59 52.53
CA HIS A 130 -20.05 2.54 52.40
C HIS A 130 -19.48 3.54 51.41
N GLN A 131 -20.31 4.39 50.80
CA GLN A 131 -19.83 5.47 49.94
C GLN A 131 -19.14 6.57 50.74
N THR A 132 -18.11 7.16 50.13
CA THR A 132 -17.24 8.18 50.72
C THR A 132 -17.31 9.47 49.92
N ASP A 133 -16.88 10.57 50.53
CA ASP A 133 -16.81 11.86 49.85
C ASP A 133 -15.79 11.80 48.72
N LEU A 134 -16.23 12.19 47.52
CA LEU A 134 -15.37 12.38 46.37
C LEU A 134 -15.63 13.76 45.76
N THR A 135 -14.55 14.44 45.38
CA THR A 135 -14.61 15.74 44.71
C THR A 135 -14.03 15.59 43.31
N PRO A 136 -14.76 15.99 42.26
CA PRO A 136 -14.22 16.01 40.91
C PRO A 136 -12.96 16.88 40.82
N ALA A 137 -11.99 16.44 40.04
CA ALA A 137 -10.84 17.25 39.69
C ALA A 137 -11.18 18.16 38.50
N THR A 138 -10.74 19.42 38.54
CA THR A 138 -10.95 20.39 37.46
C THR A 138 -9.65 20.61 36.70
N PHE A 139 -9.72 20.56 35.37
CA PHE A 139 -8.58 20.79 34.48
C PHE A 139 -8.91 21.91 33.49
N PRO A 140 -7.91 22.71 33.07
CA PRO A 140 -8.10 23.66 31.98
C PRO A 140 -8.46 22.92 30.69
N VAL A 141 -9.17 23.61 29.79
CA VAL A 141 -9.58 23.07 28.49
C VAL A 141 -8.73 23.72 27.40
N CYS A 142 -8.04 22.91 26.59
CA CYS A 142 -7.51 23.34 25.31
C CYS A 142 -8.68 23.73 24.39
N THR A 143 -8.66 24.93 23.83
CA THR A 143 -9.80 25.43 23.06
C THR A 143 -9.83 24.93 21.62
N ASN A 144 -8.78 24.25 21.16
CA ASN A 144 -8.66 23.74 19.80
C ASN A 144 -9.53 22.49 19.61
N THR A 145 -10.05 22.31 18.38
CA THR A 145 -10.88 21.17 18.03
C THR A 145 -10.26 20.39 16.88
N LEU A 146 -10.16 19.06 17.01
CA LEU A 146 -9.83 18.17 15.91
C LEU A 146 -11.12 17.72 15.21
N VAL A 147 -11.17 17.81 13.89
CA VAL A 147 -12.25 17.31 13.05
C VAL A 147 -11.67 16.28 12.09
N VAL A 148 -12.25 15.07 12.06
CA VAL A 148 -11.71 13.92 11.32
C VAL A 148 -12.68 13.54 10.21
N GLY A 149 -12.30 13.83 8.96
CA GLY A 149 -13.11 13.63 7.76
C GLY A 149 -13.58 14.94 7.15
N GLY A 150 -13.02 15.31 6.00
CA GLY A 150 -13.30 16.49 5.18
C GLY A 150 -14.53 16.38 4.28
N GLY A 151 -15.50 15.54 4.62
CA GLY A 151 -16.82 15.56 3.98
C GLY A 151 -17.64 16.80 4.36
N ILE A 152 -18.88 16.90 3.86
CA ILE A 152 -19.75 18.04 4.17
C ILE A 152 -19.97 18.25 5.69
N ALA A 153 -19.98 17.17 6.48
CA ALA A 153 -20.06 17.22 7.93
C ALA A 153 -18.84 17.91 8.55
N GLY A 154 -17.64 17.39 8.31
CA GLY A 154 -16.43 17.94 8.92
C GLY A 154 -16.06 19.33 8.39
N MET A 155 -16.29 19.61 7.10
CA MET A 155 -16.16 20.97 6.58
C MET A 155 -17.11 21.94 7.30
N GLN A 156 -18.37 21.55 7.51
CA GLN A 156 -19.32 22.41 8.21
C GLN A 156 -18.93 22.63 9.67
N ALA A 157 -18.54 21.57 10.38
CA ALA A 157 -18.11 21.65 11.77
C ALA A 157 -16.89 22.58 11.90
N SER A 158 -15.86 22.38 11.09
CA SER A 158 -14.64 23.19 11.11
C SER A 158 -14.92 24.68 10.86
N LEU A 159 -15.78 24.99 9.88
CA LEU A 159 -16.19 26.36 9.58
C LEU A 159 -16.96 27.01 10.75
N ASP A 160 -17.81 26.26 11.45
CA ASP A 160 -18.54 26.81 12.59
C ASP A 160 -17.65 27.00 13.83
N ILE A 161 -16.68 26.11 14.07
CA ILE A 161 -15.63 26.30 15.09
C ILE A 161 -14.80 27.55 14.79
N ALA A 162 -14.30 27.68 13.55
CA ALA A 162 -13.49 28.82 13.12
C ALA A 162 -14.26 30.14 13.17
N LYS A 163 -15.55 30.13 12.78
CA LYS A 163 -16.43 31.30 12.86
C LYS A 163 -16.66 31.77 14.29
N ALA A 164 -16.59 30.87 15.28
CA ALA A 164 -16.64 31.22 16.69
C ALA A 164 -15.30 31.76 17.24
N GLY A 165 -14.24 31.81 16.42
CA GLY A 165 -12.93 32.36 16.76
C GLY A 165 -11.96 31.34 17.35
N TYR A 166 -12.25 30.04 17.27
CA TYR A 166 -11.40 28.97 17.77
C TYR A 166 -10.70 28.21 16.65
N LYS A 167 -9.53 27.63 16.96
CA LYS A 167 -8.75 26.85 15.99
C LYS A 167 -9.38 25.48 15.75
N ALA A 168 -9.53 25.10 14.49
CA ALA A 168 -9.94 23.78 14.06
C ALA A 168 -8.82 23.11 13.24
N TYR A 169 -8.45 21.90 13.62
CA TYR A 169 -7.60 21.03 12.82
C TYR A 169 -8.50 20.09 12.02
N LEU A 170 -8.48 20.16 10.69
CA LEU A 170 -9.27 19.28 9.83
C LEU A 170 -8.37 18.25 9.16
N VAL A 171 -8.52 16.98 9.55
CA VAL A 171 -7.77 15.86 8.97
C VAL A 171 -8.62 15.16 7.91
N GLU A 172 -8.13 15.07 6.69
CA GLU A 172 -8.77 14.40 5.56
C GLU A 172 -7.81 13.39 4.91
N ARG A 173 -8.26 12.14 4.84
CA ARG A 173 -7.47 11.02 4.32
C ARG A 173 -7.18 11.14 2.83
N GLN A 174 -8.13 11.60 2.05
CA GLN A 174 -7.95 11.80 0.62
C GLN A 174 -7.10 13.06 0.34
N PRO A 175 -6.51 13.19 -0.85
CA PRO A 175 -5.78 14.39 -1.23
C PRO A 175 -6.62 15.68 -1.27
N THR A 176 -7.95 15.58 -1.12
CA THR A 176 -8.91 16.68 -1.20
C THR A 176 -10.02 16.51 -0.17
N VAL A 177 -10.56 17.63 0.31
CA VAL A 177 -11.85 17.67 1.00
C VAL A 177 -13.02 17.57 0.00
N GLY A 178 -14.24 17.37 0.50
CA GLY A 178 -15.49 17.30 -0.26
C GLY A 178 -16.33 16.06 0.06
N GLY A 179 -15.69 14.89 0.12
CA GLY A 179 -16.36 13.61 0.30
C GLY A 179 -17.39 13.30 -0.81
N HIS A 180 -18.29 12.34 -0.55
CA HIS A 180 -19.27 11.88 -1.55
C HIS A 180 -20.17 12.96 -2.13
N MET A 181 -20.49 14.00 -1.35
CA MET A 181 -21.34 15.11 -1.83
C MET A 181 -20.78 15.74 -3.11
N LEU A 182 -19.46 15.90 -3.21
CA LEU A 182 -18.82 16.52 -4.36
C LEU A 182 -18.64 15.56 -5.55
N GLN A 183 -18.92 14.27 -5.37
CA GLN A 183 -19.05 13.32 -6.48
C GLN A 183 -20.43 13.38 -7.14
N TYR A 184 -21.44 13.94 -6.48
CA TYR A 184 -22.80 14.04 -7.04
C TYR A 184 -22.90 15.13 -8.09
N ASP A 185 -23.83 14.99 -9.02
CA ASP A 185 -24.16 16.08 -9.97
C ASP A 185 -25.06 17.13 -9.31
N LYS A 186 -26.25 16.68 -8.88
CA LYS A 186 -27.27 17.50 -8.23
C LYS A 186 -27.65 16.98 -6.85
N THR A 187 -28.25 17.82 -6.01
CA THR A 187 -28.77 17.44 -4.69
C THR A 187 -30.28 17.56 -4.64
N PHE A 188 -30.97 16.54 -4.14
CA PHE A 188 -32.41 16.61 -3.90
C PHE A 188 -32.73 17.44 -2.65
N PRO A 189 -33.96 17.99 -2.52
CA PRO A 189 -35.04 18.02 -3.50
C PRO A 189 -34.94 19.21 -4.46
N THR A 190 -34.02 20.14 -4.22
CA THR A 190 -33.92 21.42 -4.95
C THR A 190 -33.34 21.28 -6.35
N LEU A 191 -32.59 20.20 -6.61
CA LEU A 191 -31.82 19.96 -7.83
C LEU A 191 -30.70 20.99 -8.06
N ASP A 192 -30.24 21.62 -6.98
CA ASP A 192 -29.03 22.44 -7.00
C ASP A 192 -27.83 21.59 -7.41
N CYS A 193 -26.87 22.19 -8.11
CA CYS A 193 -25.61 21.52 -8.38
C CYS A 193 -24.83 21.33 -7.07
N ALA A 194 -24.38 20.10 -6.81
CA ALA A 194 -23.65 19.79 -5.58
C ALA A 194 -22.35 20.62 -5.47
N ALA A 195 -21.67 20.85 -6.59
CA ALA A 195 -20.48 21.71 -6.64
C ALA A 195 -20.81 23.18 -6.35
N CYS A 196 -21.96 23.71 -6.80
CA CYS A 196 -22.34 25.10 -6.56
C CYS A 196 -22.48 25.43 -5.06
N ILE A 197 -22.88 24.46 -4.25
CA ILE A 197 -23.03 24.64 -2.80
C ILE A 197 -21.85 24.05 -2.00
N GLY A 198 -21.15 23.05 -2.54
CA GLY A 198 -20.02 22.38 -1.91
C GLY A 198 -18.68 23.09 -2.10
N THR A 199 -18.36 23.49 -3.33
CA THR A 199 -17.07 24.13 -3.66
C THR A 199 -16.82 25.41 -2.86
N PRO A 200 -17.80 26.32 -2.65
CA PRO A 200 -17.57 27.49 -1.79
C PRO A 200 -17.17 27.12 -0.36
N LYS A 201 -17.71 26.03 0.20
CA LYS A 201 -17.31 25.53 1.53
C LYS A 201 -15.90 24.96 1.52
N MET A 202 -15.54 24.20 0.48
CA MET A 202 -14.18 23.69 0.32
C MET A 202 -13.16 24.83 0.28
N VAL A 203 -13.42 25.86 -0.53
CA VAL A 203 -12.56 27.05 -0.64
C VAL A 203 -12.48 27.77 0.71
N SER A 204 -13.62 27.95 1.39
CA SER A 204 -13.64 28.58 2.72
C SER A 204 -12.78 27.81 3.72
N VAL A 205 -12.88 26.48 3.76
CA VAL A 205 -12.06 25.62 4.62
C VAL A 205 -10.57 25.74 4.29
N GLY A 206 -10.20 25.80 3.01
CA GLY A 206 -8.80 25.92 2.60
C GLY A 206 -8.18 27.31 2.75
N GLN A 207 -8.98 28.35 3.01
CA GLN A 207 -8.53 29.75 3.12
C GLN A 207 -8.72 30.35 4.51
N GLU A 208 -9.54 29.75 5.36
CA GLU A 208 -9.85 30.24 6.70
C GLU A 208 -8.62 30.10 7.64
N PRO A 209 -8.05 31.20 8.16
CA PRO A 209 -6.84 31.15 8.99
C PRO A 209 -6.97 30.35 10.29
N ASN A 210 -8.19 30.23 10.82
CA ASN A 210 -8.46 29.42 12.01
C ASN A 210 -8.64 27.93 11.70
N ILE A 211 -8.57 27.51 10.44
CA ILE A 211 -8.62 26.11 10.03
C ILE A 211 -7.25 25.68 9.50
N GLU A 212 -6.68 24.68 10.15
CA GLU A 212 -5.48 24.00 9.67
C GLU A 212 -5.88 22.69 8.99
N LEU A 213 -5.75 22.65 7.66
CA LEU A 213 -6.17 21.52 6.82
C LEU A 213 -5.02 20.54 6.59
N PHE A 214 -5.07 19.39 7.27
CA PHE A 214 -4.24 18.23 7.01
C PHE A 214 -4.91 17.31 5.99
N SER A 215 -4.70 17.61 4.71
CA SER A 215 -5.22 16.78 3.61
C SER A 215 -4.18 15.78 3.13
N TYR A 216 -4.62 14.59 2.74
CA TYR A 216 -3.78 13.41 2.56
C TYR A 216 -3.12 12.98 3.88
N SER A 217 -3.91 12.99 4.95
CA SER A 217 -3.43 12.74 6.31
C SER A 217 -4.41 11.87 7.10
N GLU A 218 -3.90 11.07 8.02
CA GLU A 218 -4.68 10.17 8.87
C GLU A 218 -4.29 10.36 10.34
N VAL A 219 -5.25 10.17 11.24
CA VAL A 219 -4.98 10.13 12.69
C VAL A 219 -4.57 8.71 13.05
N GLU A 220 -3.37 8.53 13.60
CA GLU A 220 -2.83 7.22 13.94
C GLU A 220 -3.14 6.84 15.39
N GLU A 221 -3.06 7.81 16.30
CA GLU A 221 -3.25 7.61 17.72
C GLU A 221 -3.92 8.83 18.36
N VAL A 222 -4.77 8.59 19.36
CA VAL A 222 -5.29 9.62 20.25
C VAL A 222 -5.11 9.17 21.69
N SER A 223 -4.50 10.03 22.49
CA SER A 223 -4.36 9.84 23.93
C SER A 223 -4.89 11.06 24.71
N GLY A 224 -4.96 10.93 26.04
CA GLY A 224 -5.44 11.99 26.92
C GLY A 224 -6.93 11.89 27.27
N PHE A 225 -7.56 13.02 27.56
CA PHE A 225 -8.92 13.08 28.10
C PHE A 225 -9.65 14.35 27.66
N ILE A 226 -10.94 14.42 27.97
CA ILE A 226 -11.79 15.59 27.66
C ILE A 226 -11.06 16.90 28.02
N GLY A 227 -11.00 17.82 27.06
CA GLY A 227 -10.31 19.10 27.22
C GLY A 227 -8.80 19.06 27.00
N ASN A 228 -8.14 17.89 26.98
CA ASN A 228 -6.69 17.73 26.88
C ASN A 228 -6.33 16.41 26.16
N PHE A 229 -6.66 16.33 24.88
CA PHE A 229 -6.24 15.24 24.00
C PHE A 229 -4.95 15.58 23.26
N LYS A 230 -4.16 14.54 23.00
CA LYS A 230 -3.03 14.56 22.09
C LYS A 230 -3.31 13.60 20.95
N ALA A 231 -3.30 14.11 19.72
CA ALA A 231 -3.51 13.30 18.52
C ALA A 231 -2.25 13.29 17.66
N THR A 232 -1.83 12.10 17.25
CA THR A 232 -0.73 11.89 16.31
C THR A 232 -1.30 11.81 14.91
N VAL A 233 -0.94 12.76 14.05
CA VAL A 233 -1.41 12.84 12.66
C VAL A 233 -0.25 12.52 11.73
N ARG A 234 -0.41 11.47 10.91
CA ARG A 234 0.51 11.17 9.82
C ARG A 234 0.03 11.83 8.53
N GLN A 235 0.82 12.74 8.01
CA GLN A 235 0.65 13.33 6.70
C GLN A 235 1.47 12.55 5.67
N LYS A 236 0.76 11.93 4.73
CA LYS A 236 1.39 11.13 3.68
C LYS A 236 2.16 12.02 2.71
N ALA A 237 3.30 11.53 2.24
CA ALA A 237 4.09 12.19 1.22
C ALA A 237 3.27 12.35 -0.07
N ARG A 238 2.98 13.60 -0.45
CA ARG A 238 2.36 13.90 -1.75
C ARG A 238 3.34 13.71 -2.90
N PHE A 239 4.65 13.72 -2.60
CA PHE A 239 5.75 13.85 -3.55
C PHE A 239 5.67 15.13 -4.40
N VAL A 240 4.91 16.11 -3.92
CA VAL A 240 4.65 17.40 -4.54
C VAL A 240 4.63 18.45 -3.45
N GLU A 241 5.55 19.39 -3.55
CA GLU A 241 5.75 20.51 -2.64
C GLU A 241 4.61 21.54 -2.74
N THR A 242 4.51 22.39 -1.72
CA THR A 242 3.50 23.46 -1.63
C THR A 242 3.64 24.54 -2.70
N SER A 243 4.78 24.61 -3.41
CA SER A 243 5.00 25.50 -4.57
C SER A 243 4.20 25.08 -5.82
N CYS A 244 3.49 23.95 -5.78
CA CYS A 244 2.65 23.49 -6.88
C CYS A 244 1.55 24.50 -7.25
N THR A 245 1.42 24.81 -8.54
CA THR A 245 0.40 25.73 -9.07
C THR A 245 -0.90 25.03 -9.50
N GLY A 246 -0.92 23.68 -9.52
CA GLY A 246 -2.07 22.91 -9.95
C GLY A 246 -2.39 22.96 -11.46
N CYS A 247 -1.40 23.29 -12.31
CA CYS A 247 -1.57 23.49 -13.76
C CYS A 247 -1.88 22.21 -14.57
N GLY A 248 -1.39 21.05 -14.13
CA GLY A 248 -1.65 19.75 -14.76
C GLY A 248 -0.73 19.33 -15.90
N GLU A 249 0.34 20.07 -16.22
CA GLU A 249 1.30 19.65 -17.27
C GLU A 249 1.98 18.32 -16.94
N CYS A 250 2.25 18.07 -15.66
CA CYS A 250 2.84 16.82 -15.18
C CYS A 250 1.94 15.59 -15.40
N GLU A 251 0.62 15.77 -15.40
CA GLU A 251 -0.36 14.70 -15.65
C GLU A 251 -0.33 14.27 -17.12
N LYS A 252 -0.23 15.23 -18.05
CA LYS A 252 -0.24 14.97 -19.50
C LYS A 252 0.91 14.07 -19.96
N VAL A 253 2.07 14.18 -19.32
CA VAL A 253 3.28 13.42 -19.67
C VAL A 253 3.38 12.06 -18.98
N CYS A 254 2.50 11.76 -18.01
CA CYS A 254 2.58 10.53 -17.23
C CYS A 254 2.16 9.29 -18.05
N PRO A 255 3.02 8.26 -18.19
CA PRO A 255 2.71 7.08 -18.99
C PRO A 255 1.89 6.01 -18.23
N VAL A 256 1.74 6.16 -16.91
CA VAL A 256 1.06 5.19 -16.05
C VAL A 256 -0.39 5.60 -15.83
N GLU A 257 -1.30 4.62 -15.89
CA GLU A 257 -2.74 4.82 -15.73
C GLU A 257 -3.32 3.84 -14.73
N PHE A 258 -4.26 4.31 -13.91
CA PHE A 258 -5.01 3.53 -12.94
C PHE A 258 -6.51 3.81 -13.08
N PRO A 259 -7.40 2.89 -12.65
CA PRO A 259 -8.80 3.23 -12.42
C PRO A 259 -8.90 4.44 -11.48
N ASN A 260 -9.75 5.42 -11.82
CA ASN A 260 -9.93 6.61 -11.00
C ASN A 260 -10.95 6.31 -9.88
N GLU A 261 -10.50 6.35 -8.62
CA GLU A 261 -11.30 6.06 -7.44
C GLU A 261 -12.36 7.14 -7.20
N TRP A 262 -12.07 8.41 -7.49
CA TRP A 262 -13.05 9.50 -7.41
C TRP A 262 -14.20 9.32 -8.39
N ASP A 263 -13.91 8.74 -9.56
CA ASP A 263 -14.91 8.39 -10.56
C ASP A 263 -15.37 6.92 -10.45
N VAL A 264 -15.12 6.26 -9.32
CA VAL A 264 -15.52 4.87 -9.03
C VAL A 264 -15.18 3.88 -10.17
N GLY A 265 -14.00 4.04 -10.77
CA GLY A 265 -13.50 3.19 -11.84
C GLY A 265 -14.16 3.40 -13.21
N THR A 266 -15.00 4.43 -13.37
CA THR A 266 -15.68 4.74 -14.66
C THR A 266 -14.79 5.46 -15.67
N LYS A 267 -13.62 5.93 -15.25
CA LYS A 267 -12.53 6.42 -16.10
C LYS A 267 -11.17 6.09 -15.49
N LYS A 268 -10.10 6.27 -16.27
CA LYS A 268 -8.72 6.17 -15.78
C LYS A 268 -8.19 7.53 -15.32
N ARG A 269 -7.25 7.52 -14.38
CA ARG A 269 -6.40 8.65 -13.98
C ARG A 269 -4.93 8.29 -14.16
N LYS A 270 -4.04 9.27 -14.07
CA LYS A 270 -2.59 9.05 -14.08
C LYS A 270 -2.05 8.76 -12.68
N ALA A 271 -0.78 8.33 -12.59
CA ALA A 271 -0.10 8.12 -11.30
C ALA A 271 0.12 9.44 -10.54
N ILE A 272 0.52 10.50 -11.25
CA ILE A 272 0.44 11.87 -10.72
C ILE A 272 -0.94 12.44 -11.05
N TYR A 273 -1.71 12.83 -10.03
CA TYR A 273 -3.10 13.19 -10.22
C TYR A 273 -3.59 14.24 -9.22
N ARG A 274 -4.68 14.89 -9.61
CA ARG A 274 -5.57 15.65 -8.73
C ARG A 274 -6.94 14.97 -8.76
N PRO A 275 -7.59 14.68 -7.62
CA PRO A 275 -8.80 13.84 -7.60
C PRO A 275 -9.91 14.32 -8.55
N PHE A 276 -10.13 15.64 -8.60
CA PHE A 276 -11.06 16.29 -9.52
C PHE A 276 -10.67 17.77 -9.75
N PRO A 277 -11.24 18.47 -10.74
CA PRO A 277 -10.79 19.82 -11.10
C PRO A 277 -10.90 20.87 -9.99
N GLN A 278 -11.94 20.80 -9.15
CA GLN A 278 -12.19 21.75 -8.05
C GLN A 278 -11.66 21.25 -6.69
N ALA A 279 -10.74 20.29 -6.70
CA ALA A 279 -10.14 19.76 -5.47
C ALA A 279 -9.48 20.86 -4.63
N VAL A 280 -9.60 20.73 -3.30
CA VAL A 280 -8.98 21.63 -2.31
C VAL A 280 -8.21 20.76 -1.31
N PRO A 281 -6.89 21.00 -1.12
CA PRO A 281 -6.08 22.02 -1.78
C PRO A 281 -5.89 21.79 -3.29
N ILE A 282 -5.64 22.86 -4.04
CA ILE A 282 -5.40 22.82 -5.49
C ILE A 282 -3.97 22.37 -5.81
N THR A 283 -3.63 21.15 -5.37
CA THR A 283 -2.32 20.55 -5.59
C THR A 283 -2.45 19.14 -6.18
N TYR A 284 -1.35 18.63 -6.71
CA TYR A 284 -1.24 17.25 -7.18
C TYR A 284 -0.64 16.36 -6.08
N CYS A 285 -0.76 15.05 -6.28
CA CYS A 285 -0.03 14.05 -5.52
C CYS A 285 0.38 12.92 -6.46
N ILE A 286 1.40 12.14 -6.06
CA ILE A 286 1.86 10.99 -6.81
C ILE A 286 1.49 9.71 -6.04
N ASP A 287 0.73 8.85 -6.70
CA ASP A 287 0.44 7.49 -6.24
C ASP A 287 1.71 6.64 -6.40
N LYS A 288 2.51 6.55 -5.33
CA LYS A 288 3.84 5.93 -5.30
C LYS A 288 3.94 4.97 -4.12
N TYR A 289 4.56 3.82 -4.38
CA TYR A 289 4.81 2.73 -3.43
C TYR A 289 6.30 2.40 -3.41
N ASP A 290 6.67 1.31 -2.73
CA ASP A 290 8.02 0.75 -2.83
C ASP A 290 8.39 0.45 -4.28
N ARG A 291 9.69 0.56 -4.58
CA ARG A 291 10.22 0.27 -5.91
C ARG A 291 9.79 -1.11 -6.37
N ALA A 292 9.37 -1.19 -7.62
CA ALA A 292 8.88 -2.43 -8.22
C ALA A 292 9.91 -3.56 -8.08
N ALA A 293 9.41 -4.79 -7.88
CA ALA A 293 10.23 -5.99 -7.71
C ALA A 293 11.31 -6.16 -8.80
N CYS A 294 10.99 -5.83 -10.06
CA CYS A 294 11.94 -5.90 -11.17
C CYS A 294 13.11 -4.90 -11.06
N VAL A 295 12.88 -3.75 -10.43
CA VAL A 295 13.91 -2.74 -10.14
C VAL A 295 14.79 -3.21 -8.98
N GLN A 296 14.18 -3.67 -7.88
CA GLN A 296 14.90 -4.19 -6.71
C GLN A 296 15.76 -5.42 -7.05
N THR A 297 15.30 -6.26 -7.98
CA THR A 297 16.00 -7.49 -8.40
C THR A 297 17.12 -7.22 -9.41
N CYS A 298 17.11 -6.10 -10.12
CA CYS A 298 18.16 -5.80 -11.09
C CYS A 298 19.47 -5.50 -10.36
N PRO A 299 20.58 -6.23 -10.61
CA PRO A 299 21.85 -5.96 -9.94
C PRO A 299 22.36 -4.52 -10.17
N ALA A 300 22.11 -3.95 -11.34
CA ALA A 300 22.48 -2.58 -11.68
C ALA A 300 21.48 -1.52 -11.13
N GLY A 301 20.34 -1.95 -10.57
CA GLY A 301 19.30 -1.06 -10.07
C GLY A 301 18.62 -0.21 -11.16
N THR A 302 18.57 -0.69 -12.39
CA THR A 302 17.94 0.03 -13.52
C THR A 302 16.43 0.21 -13.30
N ASN A 303 15.86 1.33 -13.73
CA ASN A 303 14.43 1.60 -13.59
C ASN A 303 13.60 0.84 -14.64
N VAL A 304 13.45 -0.46 -14.41
CA VAL A 304 12.70 -1.39 -15.27
C VAL A 304 11.27 -0.94 -15.50
N GLN A 305 10.50 -0.68 -14.44
CA GLN A 305 9.10 -0.27 -14.59
C GLN A 305 8.98 1.02 -15.40
N GLY A 306 9.92 1.95 -15.22
CA GLY A 306 9.97 3.22 -15.94
C GLY A 306 10.11 3.04 -17.44
N TYR A 307 11.15 2.33 -17.91
CA TYR A 307 11.35 2.17 -19.35
C TYR A 307 10.27 1.29 -20.00
N VAL A 308 9.74 0.29 -19.29
CA VAL A 308 8.59 -0.51 -19.78
C VAL A 308 7.37 0.39 -19.99
N ALA A 309 7.08 1.29 -19.04
CA ALA A 309 5.98 2.24 -19.18
C ALA A 309 6.20 3.23 -20.34
N LEU A 310 7.44 3.63 -20.62
CA LEU A 310 7.79 4.50 -21.75
C LEU A 310 7.66 3.79 -23.10
N VAL A 311 8.08 2.52 -23.19
CA VAL A 311 7.86 1.67 -24.38
C VAL A 311 6.38 1.53 -24.69
N LYS A 312 5.53 1.27 -23.68
CA LYS A 312 4.06 1.20 -23.84
C LYS A 312 3.48 2.41 -24.59
N VAL A 313 3.96 3.62 -24.29
CA VAL A 313 3.46 4.87 -24.89
C VAL A 313 4.28 5.36 -26.10
N GLY A 314 5.26 4.59 -26.57
CA GLY A 314 6.05 4.91 -27.76
C GLY A 314 7.16 5.95 -27.54
N ARG A 315 7.61 6.16 -26.30
CA ARG A 315 8.65 7.15 -25.93
C ARG A 315 10.02 6.50 -25.80
N TYR A 316 10.56 5.98 -26.90
CA TYR A 316 11.76 5.14 -26.90
C TYR A 316 13.04 5.91 -26.53
N ARG A 317 13.20 7.15 -27.01
CA ARG A 317 14.35 8.01 -26.67
C ARG A 317 14.46 8.25 -25.16
N GLU A 318 13.34 8.53 -24.51
CA GLU A 318 13.27 8.70 -23.05
C GLU A 318 13.45 7.38 -22.31
N ALA A 319 12.96 6.26 -22.87
CA ALA A 319 13.17 4.93 -22.31
C ALA A 319 14.67 4.58 -22.26
N VAL A 320 15.38 4.81 -23.36
CA VAL A 320 16.84 4.59 -23.47
C VAL A 320 17.61 5.54 -22.55
N SER A 321 17.23 6.82 -22.52
CA SER A 321 17.84 7.81 -21.60
C SER A 321 17.70 7.37 -20.14
N LEU A 322 16.55 6.85 -19.74
CA LEU A 322 16.30 6.32 -18.39
C LEU A 322 17.12 5.05 -18.10
N ILE A 323 17.32 4.18 -19.10
CA ILE A 323 18.20 3.00 -18.94
C ILE A 323 19.65 3.45 -18.72
N LEU A 324 20.12 4.43 -19.49
CA LEU A 324 21.47 4.99 -19.43
C LEU A 324 21.83 5.65 -18.09
N GLU A 325 20.86 5.98 -17.23
CA GLU A 325 21.14 6.45 -15.86
C GLU A 325 21.84 5.40 -14.99
N ARG A 326 21.64 4.11 -15.28
CA ARG A 326 22.17 2.99 -14.48
C ARG A 326 22.80 1.89 -15.30
N LEU A 327 22.61 1.85 -16.62
CA LEU A 327 23.12 0.80 -17.48
C LEU A 327 23.68 1.42 -18.78
N PRO A 328 25.01 1.40 -19.00
CA PRO A 328 25.64 2.13 -20.11
C PRO A 328 25.50 1.44 -21.48
N LEU A 329 25.02 0.19 -21.52
CA LEU A 329 24.96 -0.66 -22.71
C LEU A 329 23.53 -1.25 -22.89
N PRO A 330 22.50 -0.39 -23.09
CA PRO A 330 21.09 -0.80 -23.20
C PRO A 330 20.81 -1.90 -24.24
N GLY A 331 21.32 -1.77 -25.47
CA GLY A 331 21.20 -2.69 -26.59
C GLY A 331 21.95 -3.99 -26.37
N THR A 332 23.19 -3.94 -25.85
CA THR A 332 23.93 -5.16 -25.48
C THR A 332 23.19 -5.94 -24.38
N LEU A 333 22.77 -5.28 -23.30
CA LEU A 333 22.05 -5.93 -22.19
C LEU A 333 20.60 -6.30 -22.54
N GLY A 334 20.07 -5.78 -23.64
CA GLY A 334 18.84 -6.26 -24.26
C GLY A 334 19.02 -7.64 -24.91
N ARG A 335 20.24 -8.03 -25.27
CA ARG A 335 20.55 -9.29 -25.94
C ARG A 335 21.11 -10.35 -25.00
N VAL A 336 22.04 -9.97 -24.12
CA VAL A 336 22.87 -10.97 -23.39
C VAL A 336 22.53 -11.10 -21.90
N CYS A 337 21.60 -10.28 -21.39
CA CYS A 337 21.24 -10.30 -19.97
C CYS A 337 20.45 -11.58 -19.61
N PRO A 338 20.72 -12.22 -18.45
CA PRO A 338 19.92 -13.34 -17.94
C PRO A 338 18.53 -12.95 -17.38
N ALA A 339 18.15 -11.68 -17.51
CA ALA A 339 16.86 -11.13 -17.09
C ALA A 339 16.42 -11.50 -15.65
N PRO A 340 17.27 -11.31 -14.61
CA PRO A 340 16.89 -11.67 -13.23
C PRO A 340 15.63 -10.94 -12.76
N CYS A 341 15.38 -9.74 -13.28
CA CYS A 341 14.18 -8.94 -13.06
C CYS A 341 12.87 -9.63 -13.49
N GLU A 342 12.90 -10.56 -14.45
CA GLU A 342 11.71 -11.29 -14.89
C GLU A 342 11.33 -12.39 -13.90
N LYS A 343 12.31 -12.98 -13.21
CA LYS A 343 12.10 -14.05 -12.22
C LYS A 343 11.27 -13.60 -11.02
N GLN A 344 11.35 -12.32 -10.67
CA GLN A 344 10.61 -11.69 -9.57
C GLN A 344 9.50 -10.76 -10.08
N CYS A 345 9.13 -10.85 -11.37
CA CYS A 345 8.09 -10.01 -11.93
C CYS A 345 6.72 -10.40 -11.37
N ARG A 346 6.07 -9.48 -10.65
CA ARG A 346 4.74 -9.70 -10.06
C ARG A 346 3.62 -9.99 -11.06
N ARG A 347 3.82 -9.74 -12.37
CA ARG A 347 2.86 -10.17 -13.40
C ARG A 347 2.67 -11.69 -13.42
N ALA A 348 3.66 -12.47 -12.97
CA ALA A 348 3.56 -13.92 -12.81
C ALA A 348 2.46 -14.35 -11.81
N GLU A 349 2.01 -13.48 -10.90
CA GLU A 349 0.85 -13.75 -10.02
C GLU A 349 -0.48 -13.81 -10.80
N VAL A 350 -0.51 -13.27 -12.02
CA VAL A 350 -1.70 -13.19 -12.89
C VAL A 350 -1.62 -14.21 -14.02
N ASP A 351 -0.53 -14.16 -14.79
CA ASP A 351 -0.25 -15.07 -15.90
C ASP A 351 1.25 -15.40 -16.01
N SER A 352 2.05 -14.57 -16.68
CA SER A 352 3.48 -14.80 -16.91
C SER A 352 4.26 -13.49 -16.85
N PRO A 353 5.57 -13.51 -16.52
CA PRO A 353 6.40 -12.31 -16.47
C PRO A 353 6.31 -11.45 -17.73
N VAL A 354 6.55 -10.16 -17.55
CA VAL A 354 6.77 -9.25 -18.68
C VAL A 354 8.12 -9.58 -19.32
N ALA A 355 8.20 -9.56 -20.66
CA ALA A 355 9.42 -9.75 -21.46
C ALA A 355 10.36 -8.53 -21.38
N ILE A 356 10.84 -8.26 -20.17
CA ILE A 356 11.59 -7.06 -19.79
C ILE A 356 12.88 -6.92 -20.59
N ARG A 357 13.59 -8.02 -20.86
CA ARG A 357 14.83 -8.01 -21.63
C ARG A 357 14.56 -7.64 -23.09
N GLU A 358 13.58 -8.29 -23.71
CA GLU A 358 13.21 -8.04 -25.10
C GLU A 358 12.69 -6.60 -25.28
N LEU A 359 11.91 -6.08 -24.32
CA LEU A 359 11.48 -4.67 -24.34
C LEU A 359 12.64 -3.68 -24.22
N LYS A 360 13.69 -4.03 -23.46
CA LYS A 360 14.92 -3.22 -23.38
C LYS A 360 15.65 -3.21 -24.72
N ARG A 361 15.80 -4.39 -25.33
CA ARG A 361 16.38 -4.54 -26.68
C ARG A 361 15.60 -3.72 -27.69
N PHE A 362 14.29 -3.91 -27.75
CA PHE A 362 13.39 -3.15 -28.62
C PHE A 362 13.59 -1.65 -28.46
N ALA A 363 13.56 -1.12 -27.24
CA ALA A 363 13.75 0.31 -27.01
C ALA A 363 15.11 0.82 -27.51
N ALA A 364 16.19 0.05 -27.29
CA ALA A 364 17.52 0.40 -27.76
C ALA A 364 17.61 0.41 -29.29
N ASP A 365 17.06 -0.60 -29.95
CA ASP A 365 17.10 -0.74 -31.41
C ASP A 365 16.26 0.34 -32.14
N GLN A 366 15.34 1.02 -31.44
CA GLN A 366 14.56 2.15 -32.00
C GLN A 366 15.28 3.51 -31.92
N VAL A 367 16.43 3.60 -31.25
CA VAL A 367 17.09 4.87 -30.93
C VAL A 367 18.51 4.89 -31.48
N ASP A 368 18.79 5.85 -32.36
CA ASP A 368 20.15 6.18 -32.72
C ASP A 368 20.82 6.94 -31.56
N LEU A 369 21.76 6.27 -30.89
CA LEU A 369 22.52 6.84 -29.77
C LEU A 369 23.38 8.04 -30.21
N SER A 370 23.77 8.12 -31.49
CA SER A 370 24.53 9.24 -32.03
C SER A 370 23.75 10.57 -31.97
N GLU A 371 22.41 10.50 -32.01
CA GLU A 371 21.53 11.68 -31.95
C GLU A 371 21.17 12.12 -30.52
N LEU A 372 21.44 11.29 -29.50
CA LEU A 372 21.12 11.66 -28.12
C LEU A 372 21.96 12.86 -27.66
N PRO A 373 21.34 13.83 -26.95
CA PRO A 373 22.06 14.98 -26.43
C PRO A 373 23.06 14.56 -25.36
N LEU A 374 24.23 15.19 -25.37
CA LEU A 374 25.24 15.02 -24.34
C LEU A 374 24.98 16.02 -23.22
N PRO A 375 25.09 15.61 -21.94
CA PRO A 375 25.01 16.55 -20.83
C PRO A 375 26.22 17.50 -20.83
N GLU A 376 26.06 18.70 -20.30
CA GLU A 376 27.20 19.56 -19.98
C GLU A 376 27.99 18.94 -18.82
N ILE A 377 29.30 18.76 -19.01
CA ILE A 377 30.21 18.17 -18.02
C ILE A 377 31.27 19.21 -17.66
N GLU A 378 31.34 19.59 -16.39
CA GLU A 378 32.40 20.44 -15.87
C GLU A 378 33.63 19.59 -15.55
N ASP A 379 34.77 19.93 -16.15
CA ASP A 379 36.01 19.18 -15.99
C ASP A 379 36.64 19.38 -14.61
N ARG A 380 36.93 18.26 -13.96
CA ARG A 380 37.72 18.17 -12.73
C ARG A 380 39.21 17.98 -13.06
N PRO A 381 40.13 18.46 -12.20
CA PRO A 381 41.57 18.31 -12.42
C PRO A 381 42.06 16.85 -12.26
N GLU A 382 41.38 16.04 -11.47
CA GLU A 382 41.76 14.66 -11.16
C GLU A 382 41.62 13.74 -12.40
N LYS A 383 42.66 12.93 -12.64
CA LYS A 383 42.70 11.95 -13.74
C LYS A 383 42.50 10.53 -13.21
N ILE A 384 41.75 9.71 -13.94
CA ILE A 384 41.44 8.33 -13.56
C ILE A 384 41.80 7.36 -14.69
N ALA A 385 42.59 6.34 -14.36
CA ALA A 385 42.96 5.29 -15.31
C ALA A 385 42.02 4.10 -15.16
N VAL A 386 41.42 3.66 -16.27
CA VAL A 386 40.54 2.48 -16.33
C VAL A 386 41.25 1.41 -17.14
N ILE A 387 41.68 0.33 -16.49
CA ILE A 387 42.40 -0.76 -17.13
C ILE A 387 41.40 -1.85 -17.54
N GLY A 388 41.23 -2.05 -18.83
CA GLY A 388 40.27 -2.97 -19.43
C GLY A 388 38.94 -2.29 -19.78
N SER A 389 38.45 -2.55 -20.99
CA SER A 389 37.23 -1.98 -21.56
C SER A 389 36.04 -2.96 -21.57
N GLY A 390 36.04 -3.93 -20.66
CA GLY A 390 34.89 -4.79 -20.43
C GLY A 390 33.70 -4.05 -19.80
N PRO A 391 32.59 -4.73 -19.51
CA PRO A 391 31.37 -4.11 -18.97
C PRO A 391 31.61 -3.26 -17.71
N ALA A 392 32.42 -3.75 -16.78
CA ALA A 392 32.78 -3.02 -15.57
C ALA A 392 33.62 -1.77 -15.88
N GLY A 393 34.61 -1.89 -16.78
CA GLY A 393 35.47 -0.77 -17.19
C GLY A 393 34.71 0.33 -17.91
N LEU A 394 33.85 -0.02 -18.87
CA LEU A 394 32.98 0.94 -19.57
C LEU A 394 32.02 1.63 -18.62
N THR A 395 31.48 0.90 -17.63
CA THR A 395 30.63 1.48 -16.56
C THR A 395 31.41 2.49 -15.74
N VAL A 396 32.57 2.10 -15.21
CA VAL A 396 33.41 2.99 -14.39
C VAL A 396 33.80 4.23 -15.18
N ALA A 397 34.23 4.06 -16.43
CA ALA A 397 34.65 5.17 -17.26
C ALA A 397 33.52 6.14 -17.56
N TYR A 398 32.34 5.64 -17.94
CA TYR A 398 31.20 6.47 -18.27
C TYR A 398 30.69 7.29 -17.08
N TYR A 399 30.40 6.65 -15.94
CA TYR A 399 29.79 7.35 -14.82
C TYR A 399 30.77 8.25 -14.05
N LEU A 400 32.08 7.95 -14.04
CA LEU A 400 33.07 8.90 -13.54
C LEU A 400 33.23 10.09 -14.48
N ARG A 401 33.15 9.87 -15.81
CA ARG A 401 33.18 10.98 -16.75
C ARG A 401 31.99 11.92 -16.56
N LEU A 402 30.79 11.39 -16.35
CA LEU A 402 29.60 12.19 -16.02
C LEU A 402 29.73 13.01 -14.71
N LYS A 403 30.61 12.59 -13.79
CA LYS A 403 30.95 13.33 -12.56
C LYS A 403 32.05 14.39 -12.76
N GLY A 404 32.53 14.58 -14.00
CA GLY A 404 33.54 15.58 -14.35
C GLY A 404 34.98 15.09 -14.39
N TYR A 405 35.26 13.86 -13.95
CA TYR A 405 36.63 13.34 -13.95
C TYR A 405 37.18 13.15 -15.37
N ARG A 406 38.49 13.32 -15.52
CA ARG A 406 39.19 13.01 -16.78
C ARG A 406 39.56 11.54 -16.78
N VAL A 407 39.00 10.78 -17.72
CA VAL A 407 39.12 9.33 -17.72
C VAL A 407 39.87 8.86 -18.96
N THR A 408 40.84 7.97 -18.76
CA THR A 408 41.56 7.28 -19.83
C THR A 408 41.39 5.76 -19.69
N ILE A 409 40.87 5.11 -20.73
CA ILE A 409 40.77 3.65 -20.83
C ILE A 409 42.04 3.10 -21.49
N PHE A 410 42.69 2.15 -20.82
CA PHE A 410 43.79 1.37 -21.40
C PHE A 410 43.29 -0.05 -21.67
N GLU A 411 43.28 -0.45 -22.93
CA GLU A 411 42.79 -1.75 -23.40
C GLU A 411 43.91 -2.55 -24.05
N ALA A 412 44.02 -3.83 -23.70
CA ALA A 412 45.04 -4.73 -24.22
C ALA A 412 44.73 -5.20 -25.64
N LEU A 413 43.46 -5.27 -26.02
CA LEU A 413 43.00 -5.58 -27.38
C LEU A 413 43.08 -4.37 -28.31
N GLU A 414 43.02 -4.59 -29.62
CA GLU A 414 42.98 -3.52 -30.62
C GLU A 414 41.66 -2.74 -30.63
N LYS A 415 40.58 -3.36 -30.11
CA LYS A 415 39.23 -2.79 -30.02
C LYS A 415 38.67 -2.93 -28.61
N LEU A 416 37.79 -1.99 -28.25
CA LEU A 416 37.12 -1.96 -26.95
C LEU A 416 35.99 -3.00 -26.84
N GLY A 417 35.57 -3.27 -25.61
CA GLY A 417 34.44 -4.15 -25.27
C GLY A 417 34.84 -5.39 -24.45
N GLY A 418 36.14 -5.65 -24.31
CA GLY A 418 36.66 -6.80 -23.55
C GLY A 418 35.96 -8.12 -23.91
N MET A 419 35.53 -8.88 -22.90
CA MET A 419 34.81 -10.14 -23.11
C MET A 419 33.44 -10.03 -23.81
N LEU A 420 32.82 -8.84 -23.89
CA LEU A 420 31.63 -8.68 -24.74
C LEU A 420 31.99 -8.86 -26.21
N ARG A 421 33.11 -8.25 -26.64
CA ARG A 421 33.57 -8.29 -28.02
C ARG A 421 34.11 -9.67 -28.40
N VAL A 422 34.92 -10.27 -27.53
CA VAL A 422 35.66 -11.50 -27.87
C VAL A 422 35.07 -12.79 -27.30
N GLY A 423 34.14 -12.69 -26.35
CA GLY A 423 33.57 -13.85 -25.67
C GLY A 423 32.15 -14.20 -26.08
N ILE A 424 31.39 -13.25 -26.68
CA ILE A 424 30.01 -13.47 -27.11
C ILE A 424 29.97 -13.46 -28.65
N PRO A 425 29.46 -14.52 -29.30
CA PRO A 425 29.41 -14.58 -30.76
C PRO A 425 28.51 -13.52 -31.40
N ASP A 426 28.86 -13.10 -32.63
CA ASP A 426 28.14 -12.08 -33.41
C ASP A 426 26.63 -12.35 -33.57
N TYR A 427 26.23 -13.63 -33.67
CA TYR A 427 24.83 -14.03 -33.84
C TYR A 427 23.96 -13.79 -32.59
N ARG A 428 24.58 -13.49 -31.44
CA ARG A 428 23.91 -13.07 -30.19
C ARG A 428 24.15 -11.61 -29.87
N LEU A 429 25.37 -11.13 -30.11
CA LEU A 429 25.74 -9.73 -29.90
C LEU A 429 26.44 -9.21 -31.15
N PRO A 430 25.69 -8.56 -32.06
CA PRO A 430 26.27 -7.91 -33.22
C PRO A 430 27.31 -6.87 -32.83
N GLN A 431 28.44 -6.85 -33.54
CA GLN A 431 29.60 -6.02 -33.20
C GLN A 431 29.34 -4.52 -33.45
N ASP A 432 28.48 -4.20 -34.40
CA ASP A 432 28.01 -2.85 -34.73
C ASP A 432 27.18 -2.27 -33.58
N VAL A 433 26.26 -3.04 -32.99
CA VAL A 433 25.51 -2.63 -31.80
C VAL A 433 26.46 -2.27 -30.65
N LEU A 434 27.47 -3.11 -30.41
CA LEU A 434 28.47 -2.84 -29.37
C LEU A 434 29.33 -1.61 -29.71
N ASP A 435 29.72 -1.44 -30.97
CA ASP A 435 30.52 -0.29 -31.43
C ASP A 435 29.74 1.03 -31.31
N ASP A 436 28.45 1.04 -31.63
CA ASP A 436 27.58 2.22 -31.50
C ASP A 436 27.43 2.65 -30.03
N GLU A 437 27.20 1.68 -29.13
CA GLU A 437 27.09 1.94 -27.70
C GLU A 437 28.41 2.47 -27.11
N ILE A 438 29.54 1.82 -27.43
CA ILE A 438 30.87 2.29 -26.99
C ILE A 438 31.15 3.68 -27.57
N GLY A 439 30.84 3.91 -28.84
CA GLY A 439 30.98 5.20 -29.51
C GLY A 439 30.21 6.30 -28.78
N TYR A 440 28.99 6.03 -28.35
CA TYR A 440 28.22 6.95 -27.51
C TYR A 440 28.91 7.29 -26.19
N LEU A 441 29.48 6.30 -25.49
CA LEU A 441 30.23 6.55 -24.25
C LEU A 441 31.45 7.44 -24.52
N LEU A 442 32.23 7.15 -25.57
CA LEU A 442 33.43 7.91 -25.91
C LEU A 442 33.15 9.37 -26.29
N ARG A 443 31.98 9.66 -26.88
CA ARG A 443 31.54 11.04 -27.19
C ARG A 443 31.45 11.94 -25.96
N HIS A 444 31.44 11.40 -24.74
CA HIS A 444 31.47 12.18 -23.50
C HIS A 444 32.89 12.69 -23.15
N GLY A 445 33.90 12.42 -23.97
CA GLY A 445 35.28 12.87 -23.75
C GLY A 445 36.10 11.89 -22.92
N ILE A 446 35.94 10.59 -23.17
CA ILE A 446 36.76 9.53 -22.56
C ILE A 446 37.94 9.25 -23.49
N ASP A 447 39.16 9.38 -22.98
CA ASP A 447 40.37 9.06 -23.74
C ASP A 447 40.60 7.55 -23.79
N VAL A 448 41.20 7.06 -24.87
CA VAL A 448 41.40 5.62 -25.09
C VAL A 448 42.79 5.33 -25.64
N GLN A 449 43.43 4.29 -25.11
CA GLN A 449 44.64 3.69 -25.66
C GLN A 449 44.45 2.18 -25.78
N THR A 450 44.36 1.68 -27.01
CA THR A 450 44.24 0.25 -27.33
C THR A 450 45.62 -0.38 -27.59
N GLY A 451 45.71 -1.71 -27.52
CA GLY A 451 46.98 -2.44 -27.65
C GLY A 451 47.96 -2.22 -26.49
N VAL A 452 47.51 -1.70 -25.35
CA VAL A 452 48.33 -1.43 -24.17
C VAL A 452 47.97 -2.42 -23.07
N ARG A 453 48.89 -3.32 -22.72
CA ARG A 453 48.66 -4.32 -21.67
C ARG A 453 49.29 -3.88 -20.34
N PHE A 454 48.45 -3.77 -19.33
CA PHE A 454 48.90 -3.47 -17.97
C PHE A 454 49.73 -4.62 -17.39
N GLY A 455 50.87 -4.29 -16.77
CA GLY A 455 51.85 -5.24 -16.24
C GLY A 455 52.99 -5.59 -17.21
N SER A 456 52.82 -5.36 -18.52
CA SER A 456 53.88 -5.49 -19.54
C SER A 456 54.29 -4.14 -20.14
N ASP A 457 53.33 -3.39 -20.68
CA ASP A 457 53.58 -2.15 -21.43
C ASP A 457 53.35 -0.90 -20.57
N LEU A 458 52.53 -1.04 -19.53
CA LEU A 458 52.15 0.03 -18.61
C LEU A 458 52.17 -0.48 -17.17
N SER A 459 52.82 0.26 -16.26
CA SER A 459 52.85 -0.07 -14.82
C SER A 459 52.08 0.94 -13.97
N LEU A 460 51.80 0.57 -12.71
CA LEU A 460 51.18 1.49 -11.76
C LEU A 460 52.07 2.73 -11.49
N GLU A 461 53.40 2.58 -11.54
CA GLU A 461 54.33 3.69 -11.34
C GLU A 461 54.29 4.68 -12.51
N ASP A 462 54.08 4.21 -13.73
CA ASP A 462 53.94 5.06 -14.90
C ASP A 462 52.64 5.87 -14.81
N LEU A 463 51.53 5.23 -14.41
CA LEU A 463 50.27 5.92 -14.15
C LEU A 463 50.40 7.00 -13.06
N ARG A 464 51.13 6.72 -11.98
CA ARG A 464 51.42 7.72 -10.94
C ARG A 464 52.22 8.90 -11.49
N LYS A 465 53.23 8.65 -12.34
CA LYS A 465 54.04 9.70 -12.99
C LYS A 465 53.20 10.57 -13.94
N ASP A 466 52.24 9.98 -14.63
CA ASP A 466 51.34 10.69 -15.56
C ASP A 466 50.21 11.48 -14.86
N GLY A 467 50.17 11.41 -13.52
CA GLY A 467 49.30 12.18 -12.65
C GLY A 467 47.91 11.58 -12.46
N PHE A 468 47.75 10.26 -12.64
CA PHE A 468 46.49 9.58 -12.31
C PHE A 468 46.29 9.50 -10.80
N SER A 469 45.14 9.99 -10.33
CA SER A 469 44.77 10.08 -8.92
C SER A 469 44.10 8.81 -8.40
N ALA A 470 43.53 8.00 -9.30
CA ALA A 470 42.96 6.69 -9.00
C ALA A 470 43.09 5.75 -10.21
N VAL A 471 43.17 4.45 -9.95
CA VAL A 471 43.27 3.40 -10.97
C VAL A 471 42.21 2.33 -10.73
N PHE A 472 41.48 1.96 -11.78
CA PHE A 472 40.55 0.85 -11.78
C PHE A 472 41.09 -0.34 -12.60
N LEU A 473 41.09 -1.53 -12.00
CA LEU A 473 41.49 -2.80 -12.63
C LEU A 473 40.26 -3.64 -12.99
N GLY A 474 39.89 -3.62 -14.27
CA GLY A 474 38.76 -4.36 -14.86
C GLY A 474 39.18 -5.30 -15.99
N ILE A 475 40.30 -6.01 -15.83
CA ILE A 475 40.96 -6.80 -16.90
C ILE A 475 40.24 -8.10 -17.28
N GLY A 476 39.16 -8.47 -16.60
CA GLY A 476 38.36 -9.66 -16.92
C GLY A 476 39.05 -11.01 -16.69
N ALA A 477 38.44 -12.08 -17.19
CA ALA A 477 38.97 -13.45 -17.16
C ALA A 477 39.20 -13.98 -18.59
N HIS A 478 40.29 -13.52 -19.21
CA HIS A 478 40.60 -13.77 -20.62
C HIS A 478 41.36 -15.09 -20.89
N ASP A 479 41.70 -15.87 -19.86
CA ASP A 479 42.39 -17.15 -20.01
C ASP A 479 41.48 -18.32 -19.63
N SER A 480 41.78 -19.52 -20.13
CA SER A 480 41.05 -20.75 -19.80
C SER A 480 41.76 -21.61 -18.74
N LEU A 481 40.99 -22.43 -18.04
CA LEU A 481 41.51 -23.52 -17.19
C LEU A 481 41.88 -24.74 -18.04
N ALA A 482 43.00 -25.39 -17.69
CA ALA A 482 43.41 -26.67 -18.29
C ALA A 482 42.68 -27.84 -17.62
N MET A 483 42.33 -28.87 -18.39
CA MET A 483 41.63 -30.07 -17.91
C MET A 483 42.53 -30.98 -17.07
N ARG A 484 43.84 -30.95 -17.34
CA ARG A 484 44.90 -31.77 -16.77
C ARG A 484 44.66 -33.27 -16.99
N ILE A 485 44.29 -33.64 -18.21
CA ILE A 485 44.08 -35.04 -18.61
C ILE A 485 45.20 -35.56 -19.51
N PRO A 486 45.49 -36.88 -19.50
CA PRO A 486 46.43 -37.48 -20.44
C PRO A 486 46.08 -37.16 -21.90
N GLY A 487 47.07 -36.68 -22.66
CA GLY A 487 46.86 -36.30 -24.06
C GLY A 487 46.39 -34.86 -24.29
N GLU A 488 46.52 -33.95 -23.31
CA GLU A 488 46.21 -32.51 -23.48
C GLU A 488 47.40 -31.69 -24.04
N GLU A 489 48.61 -31.81 -23.47
CA GLU A 489 49.75 -30.88 -23.68
C GLU A 489 50.45 -30.91 -25.06
N GLN A 490 49.96 -31.68 -26.05
CA GLN A 490 50.66 -31.90 -27.33
C GLN A 490 49.68 -32.14 -28.51
N ALA A 491 48.51 -31.51 -28.49
CA ALA A 491 47.47 -31.69 -29.51
C ALA A 491 47.34 -30.42 -30.35
N ASP A 492 47.67 -30.51 -31.65
CA ASP A 492 47.58 -29.38 -32.59
C ASP A 492 46.14 -28.94 -32.89
N ALA A 493 45.13 -29.76 -32.55
CA ALA A 493 43.70 -29.50 -32.76
C ALA A 493 42.91 -29.32 -31.44
N LEU A 494 43.60 -28.88 -30.38
CA LEU A 494 43.01 -28.54 -29.09
C LEU A 494 43.09 -27.02 -28.89
N VAL A 495 41.94 -26.35 -28.95
CA VAL A 495 41.82 -24.89 -28.74
C VAL A 495 40.79 -24.64 -27.64
N ASP A 496 41.17 -23.92 -26.59
CA ASP A 496 40.23 -23.60 -25.53
C ASP A 496 39.12 -22.65 -26.01
N ALA A 497 37.95 -22.74 -25.40
CA ALA A 497 36.77 -22.01 -25.87
C ALA A 497 36.95 -20.49 -25.87
N VAL A 498 37.71 -19.92 -24.93
CA VAL A 498 37.95 -18.47 -24.86
C VAL A 498 38.82 -18.02 -26.03
N THR A 499 39.90 -18.75 -26.32
CA THR A 499 40.76 -18.48 -27.47
C THR A 499 40.00 -18.68 -28.78
N PHE A 500 39.27 -19.79 -28.91
CA PHE A 500 38.48 -20.11 -30.10
C PHE A 500 37.47 -19.01 -30.43
N LEU A 501 36.61 -18.64 -29.47
CA LEU A 501 35.61 -17.59 -29.67
C LEU A 501 36.25 -16.23 -29.96
N ARG A 502 37.35 -15.90 -29.28
CA ARG A 502 38.11 -14.67 -29.54
C ARG A 502 38.63 -14.61 -30.96
N GLU A 503 39.28 -15.66 -31.44
CA GLU A 503 39.83 -15.70 -32.80
C GLU A 503 38.71 -15.55 -33.84
N VAL A 504 37.60 -16.27 -33.65
CA VAL A 504 36.43 -16.18 -34.55
C VAL A 504 35.85 -14.77 -34.59
N ASN A 505 35.63 -14.14 -33.43
CA ASN A 505 35.07 -12.78 -33.33
C ASN A 505 36.05 -11.71 -33.84
N LEU A 506 37.37 -11.96 -33.82
CA LEU A 506 38.38 -11.10 -34.43
C LEU A 506 38.54 -11.37 -35.94
N GLY A 507 37.71 -12.24 -36.53
CA GLY A 507 37.62 -12.47 -37.97
C GLY A 507 38.35 -13.73 -38.46
N LYS A 508 39.05 -14.46 -37.60
CA LYS A 508 39.73 -15.72 -37.93
C LYS A 508 38.74 -16.89 -37.84
N LYS A 509 37.90 -17.00 -38.87
CA LYS A 509 36.80 -17.99 -38.99
C LYS A 509 37.31 -19.35 -39.50
N GLU A 510 38.24 -19.96 -38.77
CA GLU A 510 38.81 -21.27 -39.12
C GLU A 510 38.01 -22.42 -38.51
N LEU A 511 37.72 -23.45 -39.31
CA LEU A 511 37.03 -24.65 -38.83
C LEU A 511 37.94 -25.42 -37.86
N PRO A 512 37.52 -25.67 -36.60
CA PRO A 512 38.35 -26.38 -35.63
C PRO A 512 38.55 -27.86 -35.99
N GLY A 513 37.54 -28.50 -36.60
CA GLY A 513 37.54 -29.90 -37.03
C GLY A 513 36.20 -30.28 -37.67
N ARG A 514 36.09 -31.47 -38.26
CA ARG A 514 34.81 -31.97 -38.82
C ARG A 514 33.94 -32.61 -37.75
N GLN A 515 34.55 -33.26 -36.76
CA GLN A 515 33.89 -33.93 -35.63
C GLN A 515 34.41 -33.31 -34.32
N VAL A 516 33.65 -32.36 -33.78
CA VAL A 516 34.11 -31.50 -32.69
C VAL A 516 33.49 -31.91 -31.36
N ILE A 517 34.33 -32.06 -30.33
CA ILE A 517 33.88 -32.25 -28.94
C ILE A 517 34.04 -30.95 -28.18
N VAL A 518 32.98 -30.48 -27.53
CA VAL A 518 33.02 -29.31 -26.64
C VAL A 518 32.77 -29.75 -25.20
N ILE A 519 33.60 -29.31 -24.25
CA ILE A 519 33.56 -29.83 -22.88
C ILE A 519 33.11 -28.73 -21.94
N GLY A 520 31.94 -28.90 -21.33
CA GLY A 520 31.37 -27.92 -20.41
C GLY A 520 29.86 -27.86 -20.51
N GLY A 521 29.22 -27.11 -19.61
CA GLY A 521 27.76 -26.94 -19.61
C GLY A 521 27.28 -25.50 -19.41
N GLY A 522 28.19 -24.53 -19.39
CA GLY A 522 27.84 -23.10 -19.31
C GLY A 522 27.65 -22.46 -20.68
N ASN A 523 27.24 -21.19 -20.71
CA ASN A 523 26.98 -20.45 -21.96
C ASN A 523 28.18 -20.48 -22.93
N VAL A 524 29.42 -20.33 -22.43
CA VAL A 524 30.63 -20.39 -23.26
C VAL A 524 30.76 -21.72 -24.01
N ALA A 525 30.37 -22.84 -23.38
CA ALA A 525 30.41 -24.15 -24.03
C ALA A 525 29.37 -24.24 -25.16
N VAL A 526 28.16 -23.73 -24.90
CA VAL A 526 27.09 -23.70 -25.89
C VAL A 526 27.44 -22.77 -27.05
N ASP A 527 27.96 -21.58 -26.76
CA ASP A 527 28.44 -20.61 -27.76
C ASP A 527 29.56 -21.19 -28.64
N ALA A 528 30.54 -21.87 -28.03
CA ALA A 528 31.61 -22.54 -28.77
C ALA A 528 31.07 -23.66 -29.68
N ALA A 529 30.11 -24.47 -29.19
CA ALA A 529 29.50 -25.54 -29.97
C ALA A 529 28.70 -25.00 -31.17
N ARG A 530 27.86 -23.99 -30.92
CA ARG A 530 27.07 -23.27 -31.94
C ARG A 530 27.94 -22.56 -32.96
N THR A 531 29.07 -22.00 -32.52
CA THR A 531 30.07 -21.38 -33.40
C THR A 531 30.79 -22.42 -34.26
N ALA A 532 31.24 -23.54 -33.68
CA ALA A 532 31.86 -24.63 -34.45
C ALA A 532 30.92 -25.21 -35.51
N ARG A 533 29.63 -25.35 -35.18
CA ARG A 533 28.59 -25.77 -36.13
C ARG A 533 28.48 -24.80 -37.31
N ARG A 534 28.45 -23.48 -37.05
CA ARG A 534 28.40 -22.41 -38.06
C ARG A 534 29.62 -22.33 -38.96
N LEU A 535 30.79 -22.73 -38.49
CA LEU A 535 32.01 -22.79 -39.29
C LEU A 535 32.05 -24.03 -40.22
N GLY A 536 31.07 -24.93 -40.11
CA GLY A 536 30.91 -26.08 -41.01
C GLY A 536 31.28 -27.44 -40.41
N ALA A 537 31.34 -27.56 -39.07
CA ALA A 537 31.55 -28.87 -38.44
C ALA A 537 30.38 -29.82 -38.77
N GLU A 538 30.70 -31.05 -39.18
CA GLU A 538 29.71 -32.05 -39.61
C GLU A 538 28.93 -32.58 -38.41
N SER A 539 29.62 -32.82 -37.30
CA SER A 539 29.03 -33.14 -36.00
C SER A 539 29.72 -32.34 -34.88
N VAL A 540 28.90 -31.91 -33.91
CA VAL A 540 29.36 -31.25 -32.69
C VAL A 540 28.67 -31.91 -31.51
N THR A 541 29.45 -32.40 -30.55
CA THR A 541 28.92 -33.04 -29.34
C THR A 541 29.42 -32.31 -28.10
N VAL A 542 28.50 -31.82 -27.27
CA VAL A 542 28.79 -31.21 -25.97
C VAL A 542 28.84 -32.30 -24.91
N VAL A 543 29.97 -32.44 -24.23
CA VAL A 543 30.19 -33.39 -23.13
C VAL A 543 30.00 -32.66 -21.80
N TYR A 544 29.01 -33.10 -21.02
CA TYR A 544 28.71 -32.52 -19.71
C TYR A 544 28.63 -33.59 -18.62
N ARG A 545 29.37 -33.37 -17.53
CA ARG A 545 29.49 -34.32 -16.42
C ARG A 545 28.25 -34.46 -15.53
N ARG A 546 27.17 -33.73 -15.77
CA ARG A 546 25.90 -33.83 -15.01
C ARG A 546 24.71 -33.98 -15.96
N SER A 547 23.49 -33.96 -15.44
CA SER A 547 22.30 -33.97 -16.27
C SER A 547 22.00 -32.56 -16.81
N GLU A 548 21.06 -32.48 -17.74
CA GLU A 548 20.54 -31.23 -18.31
C GLU A 548 20.05 -30.25 -17.24
N GLN A 549 19.38 -30.76 -16.18
CA GLN A 549 18.82 -29.92 -15.11
C GLN A 549 19.88 -29.14 -14.32
N GLU A 550 21.13 -29.64 -14.28
CA GLU A 550 22.24 -28.95 -13.62
C GLU A 550 23.09 -28.11 -14.57
N MET A 551 22.74 -27.97 -15.86
CA MET A 551 23.48 -27.13 -16.80
C MET A 551 23.34 -25.64 -16.45
N PRO A 552 24.46 -24.90 -16.32
CA PRO A 552 24.39 -23.45 -16.10
C PRO A 552 23.99 -22.61 -17.31
N ALA A 553 24.01 -23.16 -18.53
CA ALA A 553 23.64 -22.44 -19.74
C ALA A 553 22.18 -21.98 -19.72
N TYR A 554 21.88 -20.88 -20.41
CA TYR A 554 20.52 -20.37 -20.50
C TYR A 554 19.64 -21.35 -21.30
N PRO A 555 18.39 -21.62 -20.86
CA PRO A 555 17.51 -22.59 -21.52
C PRO A 555 17.31 -22.33 -23.02
N GLU A 556 17.14 -21.07 -23.41
CA GLU A 556 16.99 -20.64 -24.80
C GLU A 556 18.23 -20.93 -25.68
N GLU A 557 19.43 -20.86 -25.10
CA GLU A 557 20.68 -21.17 -25.81
C GLU A 557 20.84 -22.68 -25.98
N LEU A 558 20.41 -23.45 -24.97
CA LEU A 558 20.40 -24.91 -25.02
C LEU A 558 19.41 -25.43 -26.07
N GLU A 559 18.19 -24.91 -26.06
CA GLU A 559 17.16 -25.22 -27.07
C GLU A 559 17.66 -24.84 -28.46
N GLY A 560 18.25 -23.64 -28.59
CA GLY A 560 18.82 -23.18 -29.85
C GLY A 560 19.93 -24.08 -30.39
N ALA A 561 20.76 -24.65 -29.51
CA ALA A 561 21.82 -25.59 -29.88
C ALA A 561 21.25 -26.95 -30.35
N LEU A 562 20.23 -27.48 -29.66
CA LEU A 562 19.55 -28.72 -30.04
C LEU A 562 18.88 -28.60 -31.42
N GLU A 563 18.19 -27.49 -31.67
CA GLU A 563 17.55 -27.19 -32.97
C GLU A 563 18.56 -27.11 -34.13
N GLU A 564 19.82 -26.75 -33.85
CA GLU A 564 20.91 -26.67 -34.83
C GLU A 564 21.61 -28.01 -35.07
N GLY A 565 21.14 -29.07 -34.41
CA GLY A 565 21.67 -30.44 -34.53
C GLY A 565 22.93 -30.69 -33.69
N ILE A 566 23.14 -29.94 -32.61
CA ILE A 566 24.24 -30.19 -31.67
C ILE A 566 23.81 -31.29 -30.70
N GLU A 567 24.66 -32.29 -30.52
CA GLU A 567 24.39 -33.42 -29.64
C GLU A 567 24.89 -33.15 -28.22
N PHE A 568 24.19 -33.67 -27.21
CA PHE A 568 24.62 -33.56 -25.81
C PHE A 568 24.86 -34.95 -25.22
N SER A 569 26.08 -35.16 -24.73
CA SER A 569 26.45 -36.34 -23.94
C SER A 569 26.46 -35.95 -22.46
N TYR A 570 25.29 -36.06 -21.84
CA TYR A 570 25.11 -35.85 -20.40
C TYR A 570 25.74 -36.96 -19.58
N LEU A 571 25.91 -36.71 -18.28
CA LEU A 571 26.42 -37.69 -17.32
C LEU A 571 27.74 -38.32 -17.80
N THR A 572 28.60 -37.50 -18.39
CA THR A 572 29.83 -37.94 -19.05
C THR A 572 30.98 -37.01 -18.69
N ALA A 573 32.05 -37.57 -18.15
CA ALA A 573 33.24 -36.82 -17.73
C ALA A 573 34.47 -37.18 -18.59
N PRO A 574 35.35 -36.22 -18.87
CA PRO A 574 36.56 -36.45 -19.66
C PRO A 574 37.62 -37.22 -18.85
N VAL A 575 38.31 -38.18 -19.49
CA VAL A 575 39.42 -38.93 -18.87
C VAL A 575 40.71 -38.93 -19.69
N GLY A 576 40.66 -38.70 -21.00
CA GLY A 576 41.85 -38.69 -21.86
C GLY A 576 41.57 -38.32 -23.32
N ILE A 577 42.63 -38.11 -24.11
CA ILE A 577 42.53 -37.81 -25.55
C ILE A 577 43.35 -38.82 -26.35
N GLN A 578 42.70 -39.53 -27.28
CA GLN A 578 43.35 -40.47 -28.19
C GLN A 578 43.99 -39.75 -29.37
N ARG A 579 45.19 -40.22 -29.75
CA ARG A 579 45.95 -39.64 -30.85
C ARG A 579 46.56 -40.70 -31.75
N ARG A 580 46.69 -40.34 -33.03
CA ARG A 580 47.46 -41.10 -34.03
C ARG A 580 48.24 -40.12 -34.88
N GLU A 581 49.56 -40.30 -34.95
CA GLU A 581 50.46 -39.42 -35.74
C GLU A 581 50.33 -37.93 -35.40
N GLY A 582 50.13 -37.60 -34.11
CA GLY A 582 49.99 -36.22 -33.63
C GLY A 582 48.58 -35.61 -33.77
N LYS A 583 47.67 -36.25 -34.51
CA LYS A 583 46.28 -35.79 -34.67
C LYS A 583 45.35 -36.44 -33.64
N VAL A 584 44.35 -35.68 -33.21
CA VAL A 584 43.25 -36.19 -32.37
C VAL A 584 42.41 -37.16 -33.20
N THR A 585 42.10 -38.32 -32.63
CA THR A 585 41.24 -39.34 -33.29
C THR A 585 40.06 -39.79 -32.42
N GLY A 586 40.03 -39.40 -31.15
CA GLY A 586 38.98 -39.78 -30.22
C GLY A 586 39.13 -39.11 -28.86
N PHE A 587 38.02 -38.97 -28.15
CA PHE A 587 37.93 -38.38 -26.83
C PHE A 587 37.47 -39.42 -25.82
N GLU A 588 38.33 -39.75 -24.86
CA GLU A 588 38.06 -40.78 -23.85
C GLU A 588 37.22 -40.18 -22.73
N CYS A 589 36.12 -40.84 -22.44
CA CYS A 589 35.13 -40.42 -21.45
C CYS A 589 34.81 -41.56 -20.48
N ILE A 590 34.30 -41.20 -19.31
CA ILE A 590 33.70 -42.13 -18.35
C ILE A 590 32.27 -41.68 -18.04
N ARG A 591 31.34 -42.62 -17.82
CA ARG A 591 30.00 -42.26 -17.36
C ARG A 591 30.06 -41.79 -15.91
N THR A 592 29.13 -40.90 -15.55
CA THR A 592 28.99 -40.40 -14.19
C THR A 592 27.57 -40.55 -13.70
N GLU A 593 27.37 -40.68 -12.40
CA GLU A 593 26.07 -40.58 -11.74
C GLU A 593 25.99 -39.33 -10.84
N LEU A 594 24.77 -38.92 -10.49
CA LEU A 594 24.56 -37.76 -9.61
C LEU A 594 24.65 -38.20 -8.14
N GLY A 595 25.69 -37.76 -7.45
CA GLY A 595 25.85 -37.89 -6.00
C GLY A 595 25.14 -36.77 -5.23
N GLU A 596 25.59 -36.53 -4.00
CA GLU A 596 25.05 -35.47 -3.12
C GLU A 596 25.29 -34.07 -3.69
N PRO A 597 24.40 -33.10 -3.43
CA PRO A 597 24.61 -31.68 -3.73
C PRO A 597 25.96 -31.13 -3.23
N ASP A 598 26.60 -30.29 -4.03
CA ASP A 598 27.74 -29.47 -3.63
C ASP A 598 27.29 -28.17 -2.94
N ALA A 599 28.25 -27.33 -2.53
CA ALA A 599 27.96 -26.07 -1.83
C ALA A 599 27.15 -25.06 -2.68
N SER A 600 27.03 -25.28 -4.00
CA SER A 600 26.16 -24.49 -4.88
C SER A 600 24.77 -25.10 -5.06
N GLY A 601 24.44 -26.18 -4.34
CA GLY A 601 23.18 -26.93 -4.45
C GLY A 601 23.12 -27.90 -5.63
N ARG A 602 24.13 -27.92 -6.50
CA ARG A 602 24.18 -28.81 -7.67
C ARG A 602 24.74 -30.16 -7.29
N ARG A 603 24.12 -31.25 -7.76
CA ARG A 603 24.58 -32.61 -7.46
C ARG A 603 25.99 -32.87 -7.97
N ARG A 604 26.83 -33.51 -7.15
CA ARG A 604 28.22 -33.83 -7.54
C ARG A 604 28.24 -34.94 -8.58
N PRO A 605 29.05 -34.84 -9.64
CA PRO A 605 29.23 -35.93 -10.59
C PRO A 605 30.19 -36.97 -10.01
N VAL A 606 29.77 -38.23 -9.94
CA VAL A 606 30.56 -39.36 -9.44
C VAL A 606 30.87 -40.30 -10.61
N PRO A 607 32.14 -40.56 -10.95
CA PRO A 607 32.49 -41.50 -12.02
C PRO A 607 32.02 -42.92 -11.71
N VAL A 608 31.50 -43.61 -12.73
CA VAL A 608 31.10 -45.02 -12.67
C VAL A 608 32.29 -45.85 -13.19
N GLU A 609 33.04 -46.49 -12.29
CA GLU A 609 34.22 -47.29 -12.68
C GLU A 609 33.86 -48.40 -13.69
N GLY A 610 34.71 -48.61 -14.71
CA GLY A 610 34.49 -49.63 -15.74
C GLY A 610 33.52 -49.22 -16.86
N SER A 611 33.08 -47.94 -16.88
CA SER A 611 32.17 -47.39 -17.89
C SER A 611 32.87 -46.54 -18.96
N GLU A 612 34.18 -46.71 -19.13
CA GLU A 612 34.99 -45.93 -20.05
C GLU A 612 34.62 -46.21 -21.52
N PHE A 613 34.54 -45.16 -22.33
CA PHE A 613 34.25 -45.25 -23.76
C PHE A 613 34.92 -44.10 -24.52
N VAL A 614 34.99 -44.23 -25.84
CA VAL A 614 35.63 -43.24 -26.71
C VAL A 614 34.59 -42.63 -27.64
N ILE A 615 34.55 -41.31 -27.71
CA ILE A 615 33.78 -40.57 -28.72
C ILE A 615 34.73 -40.19 -29.86
N PRO A 616 34.56 -40.71 -31.09
CA PRO A 616 35.38 -40.30 -32.24
C PRO A 616 35.31 -38.79 -32.46
N CYS A 617 36.46 -38.15 -32.62
CA CYS A 617 36.56 -36.73 -32.90
C CYS A 617 37.92 -36.39 -33.52
N ASP A 618 37.98 -35.24 -34.20
CA ASP A 618 39.21 -34.68 -34.76
C ASP A 618 39.60 -33.32 -34.15
N ALA A 619 38.72 -32.74 -33.32
CA ALA A 619 38.99 -31.51 -32.56
C ALA A 619 38.30 -31.51 -31.19
N VAL A 620 38.93 -30.85 -30.21
CA VAL A 620 38.42 -30.75 -28.83
C VAL A 620 38.49 -29.29 -28.35
N ILE A 621 37.39 -28.79 -27.82
CA ILE A 621 37.25 -27.42 -27.32
C ILE A 621 36.88 -27.45 -25.82
N PRO A 622 37.86 -27.31 -24.90
CA PRO A 622 37.56 -27.22 -23.48
C PRO A 622 36.94 -25.86 -23.10
N ALA A 623 35.79 -25.92 -22.42
CA ALA A 623 35.04 -24.78 -21.87
C ALA A 623 34.75 -24.99 -20.37
N ILE A 624 35.79 -25.35 -19.61
CA ILE A 624 35.69 -25.80 -18.21
C ILE A 624 35.90 -24.69 -17.15
N GLY A 625 36.00 -23.43 -17.60
CA GLY A 625 36.12 -22.25 -16.74
C GLY A 625 37.21 -21.30 -17.22
N GLN A 626 37.08 -20.05 -16.78
CA GLN A 626 38.00 -18.96 -17.14
C GLN A 626 38.79 -18.53 -15.91
N LYS A 627 39.96 -17.93 -16.13
CA LYS A 627 40.82 -17.35 -15.11
C LYS A 627 41.34 -15.99 -15.57
N THR A 628 41.74 -15.18 -14.61
CA THR A 628 42.38 -13.88 -14.85
C THR A 628 43.88 -14.05 -14.94
N ASP A 629 44.50 -13.36 -15.89
CA ASP A 629 45.96 -13.28 -15.98
C ASP A 629 46.50 -12.38 -14.85
N THR A 630 47.04 -13.04 -13.83
CA THR A 630 47.70 -12.41 -12.67
C THR A 630 49.21 -12.64 -12.66
N SER A 631 49.80 -13.09 -13.77
CA SER A 631 51.22 -13.42 -13.86
C SER A 631 52.14 -12.23 -13.52
N TRP A 632 51.71 -11.02 -13.84
CA TRP A 632 52.43 -9.77 -13.61
C TRP A 632 52.31 -9.23 -12.17
N VAL A 633 51.39 -9.75 -11.35
CA VAL A 633 51.17 -9.28 -9.97
C VAL A 633 52.41 -9.50 -9.10
N GLN A 634 53.28 -10.46 -9.46
CA GLN A 634 54.58 -10.65 -8.82
C GLN A 634 55.49 -9.40 -8.87
N ARG A 635 55.26 -8.52 -9.85
CA ARG A 635 55.95 -7.23 -10.00
C ARG A 635 55.33 -6.11 -9.15
N LEU A 636 54.25 -6.39 -8.45
CA LEU A 636 53.43 -5.44 -7.68
C LEU A 636 53.06 -6.05 -6.32
N PRO A 637 54.04 -6.25 -5.42
CA PRO A 637 53.90 -7.09 -4.23
C PRO A 637 52.84 -6.61 -3.22
N ASP A 638 52.50 -5.31 -3.26
CA ASP A 638 51.49 -4.72 -2.38
C ASP A 638 50.06 -5.09 -2.79
N LEU A 639 49.84 -5.61 -4.00
CA LEU A 639 48.52 -6.03 -4.49
C LEU A 639 48.22 -7.48 -4.08
N GLN A 640 47.23 -7.66 -3.20
CA GLN A 640 46.86 -8.97 -2.68
C GLN A 640 45.94 -9.76 -3.62
N LEU A 641 46.19 -11.06 -3.73
CA LEU A 641 45.33 -12.01 -4.44
C LEU A 641 44.56 -12.91 -3.47
N THR A 642 43.41 -13.40 -3.91
CA THR A 642 42.67 -14.48 -3.24
C THR A 642 43.32 -15.83 -3.50
N ALA A 643 42.92 -16.87 -2.75
CA ALA A 643 43.36 -18.25 -3.00
C ALA A 643 42.97 -18.78 -4.40
N ARG A 644 42.03 -18.12 -5.09
CA ARG A 644 41.60 -18.46 -6.47
C ARG A 644 42.42 -17.75 -7.55
N GLY A 645 43.38 -16.91 -7.17
CA GLY A 645 44.16 -16.11 -8.12
C GLY A 645 43.40 -14.92 -8.72
N THR A 646 42.35 -14.45 -8.06
CA THR A 646 41.64 -13.18 -8.38
C THR A 646 42.09 -12.06 -7.44
N PHE A 647 41.80 -10.80 -7.77
CA PHE A 647 42.14 -9.67 -6.90
C PHE A 647 41.34 -9.71 -5.60
N LYS A 648 42.02 -9.50 -4.47
CA LYS A 648 41.38 -9.34 -3.17
C LYS A 648 40.99 -7.89 -2.97
N VAL A 649 39.70 -7.64 -2.73
CA VAL A 649 39.14 -6.30 -2.51
C VAL A 649 38.27 -6.28 -1.26
N ASP A 650 38.03 -5.08 -0.74
CA ASP A 650 36.92 -4.85 0.17
C ASP A 650 35.58 -5.04 -0.57
N PRO A 651 34.63 -5.82 -0.03
CA PRO A 651 33.40 -6.17 -0.73
C PRO A 651 32.38 -5.01 -0.86
N HIS A 652 32.54 -3.93 -0.09
CA HIS A 652 31.65 -2.76 -0.10
C HIS A 652 32.20 -1.65 -0.98
N THR A 653 33.51 -1.40 -0.93
CA THR A 653 34.17 -0.31 -1.66
C THR A 653 34.85 -0.75 -2.93
N MET A 654 35.09 -2.05 -3.12
CA MET A 654 35.88 -2.61 -4.22
C MET A 654 37.35 -2.14 -4.23
N GLN A 655 37.81 -1.56 -3.12
CA GLN A 655 39.19 -1.09 -2.96
C GLN A 655 40.12 -2.29 -2.75
N THR A 656 41.29 -2.26 -3.38
CA THR A 656 42.33 -3.29 -3.19
C THR A 656 43.16 -2.99 -1.93
N SER A 657 44.23 -3.75 -1.70
CA SER A 657 45.23 -3.43 -0.66
C SER A 657 46.04 -2.16 -0.94
N ILE A 658 45.92 -1.55 -2.13
CA ILE A 658 46.55 -0.29 -2.50
C ILE A 658 45.48 0.79 -2.54
N ALA A 659 45.66 1.87 -1.78
CA ALA A 659 44.62 2.84 -1.47
C ALA A 659 43.97 3.49 -2.72
N GLU A 660 44.77 3.85 -3.71
CA GLU A 660 44.29 4.47 -4.95
C GLU A 660 43.86 3.47 -6.04
N VAL A 661 43.90 2.15 -5.76
CA VAL A 661 43.60 1.10 -6.74
C VAL A 661 42.34 0.33 -6.35
N PHE A 662 41.40 0.26 -7.29
CA PHE A 662 40.11 -0.42 -7.15
C PHE A 662 40.00 -1.52 -8.21
N ALA A 663 39.27 -2.59 -7.94
CA ALA A 663 39.09 -3.67 -8.90
C ALA A 663 37.67 -4.24 -8.84
N ALA A 664 37.13 -4.66 -9.99
CA ALA A 664 35.79 -5.24 -10.09
C ALA A 664 35.62 -6.10 -11.35
N GLY A 665 34.47 -6.76 -11.46
CA GLY A 665 34.14 -7.69 -12.55
C GLY A 665 34.84 -9.04 -12.37
N ASP A 666 35.01 -9.77 -13.48
CA ASP A 666 35.49 -11.15 -13.43
C ASP A 666 36.88 -11.31 -12.79
N ALA A 667 37.70 -10.25 -12.81
CA ALA A 667 39.01 -10.22 -12.17
C ALA A 667 38.96 -10.29 -10.62
N VAL A 668 37.79 -10.06 -10.03
CA VAL A 668 37.55 -10.16 -8.58
C VAL A 668 36.72 -11.39 -8.25
N THR A 669 35.54 -11.50 -8.88
CA THR A 669 34.53 -12.53 -8.54
C THR A 669 34.76 -13.86 -9.25
N GLY A 670 35.57 -13.89 -10.31
CA GLY A 670 35.46 -14.88 -11.38
C GLY A 670 34.29 -14.56 -12.31
N PRO A 671 34.10 -15.37 -13.38
CA PRO A 671 33.11 -15.11 -14.42
C PRO A 671 31.71 -14.85 -13.86
N ALA A 672 31.21 -13.64 -14.08
CA ALA A 672 29.90 -13.17 -13.67
C ALA A 672 29.05 -12.78 -14.89
N THR A 673 27.81 -12.40 -14.66
CA THR A 673 26.93 -11.89 -15.71
C THR A 673 27.25 -10.43 -16.02
N VAL A 674 26.95 -9.98 -17.24
CA VAL A 674 27.25 -8.61 -17.67
C VAL A 674 26.61 -7.56 -16.74
N VAL A 675 25.38 -7.79 -16.28
CA VAL A 675 24.67 -6.87 -15.37
C VAL A 675 25.29 -6.83 -13.97
N GLU A 676 25.89 -7.92 -13.49
CA GLU A 676 26.63 -7.95 -12.23
C GLU A 676 27.96 -7.20 -12.36
N ALA A 677 28.63 -7.28 -13.50
CA ALA A 677 29.83 -6.48 -13.78
C ALA A 677 29.51 -4.97 -13.81
N VAL A 678 28.37 -4.57 -14.38
CA VAL A 678 27.86 -3.19 -14.32
C VAL A 678 27.56 -2.78 -12.87
N SER A 679 26.90 -3.64 -12.09
CA SER A 679 26.63 -3.40 -10.66
C SER A 679 27.93 -3.15 -9.86
N ALA A 680 28.94 -3.99 -10.08
CA ALA A 680 30.24 -3.84 -9.43
C ALA A 680 30.95 -2.55 -9.88
N GLY A 681 30.82 -2.17 -11.15
CA GLY A 681 31.31 -0.89 -11.66
C GLY A 681 30.69 0.32 -10.94
N HIS A 682 29.38 0.31 -10.67
CA HIS A 682 28.73 1.38 -9.89
C HIS A 682 29.27 1.50 -8.46
N LYS A 683 29.59 0.37 -7.81
CA LYS A 683 30.23 0.39 -6.48
C LYS A 683 31.60 1.07 -6.54
N VAL A 684 32.40 0.76 -7.56
CA VAL A 684 33.69 1.42 -7.80
C VAL A 684 33.53 2.91 -8.07
N VAL A 685 32.55 3.32 -8.89
CA VAL A 685 32.29 4.75 -9.18
C VAL A 685 32.02 5.51 -7.88
N ALA A 686 31.16 4.98 -7.01
CA ALA A 686 30.85 5.59 -5.71
C ALA A 686 32.08 5.64 -4.78
N ALA A 687 32.89 4.58 -4.77
CA ALA A 687 34.07 4.48 -3.92
C ALA A 687 35.20 5.43 -4.38
N ILE A 688 35.51 5.48 -5.66
CA ILE A 688 36.52 6.41 -6.22
C ILE A 688 36.10 7.85 -5.99
N ASP A 689 34.83 8.18 -6.21
CA ASP A 689 34.33 9.54 -5.98
C ASP A 689 34.45 9.94 -4.50
N ARG A 690 34.13 9.05 -3.55
CA ARG A 690 34.39 9.32 -2.12
C ARG A 690 35.87 9.48 -1.81
N PHE A 691 36.70 8.56 -2.30
CA PHE A 691 38.14 8.55 -2.06
C PHE A 691 38.78 9.88 -2.49
N LEU A 692 38.48 10.36 -3.69
CA LEU A 692 39.05 11.60 -4.22
C LEU A 692 38.52 12.87 -3.52
N ASN A 693 37.29 12.83 -3.00
CA ASN A 693 36.73 13.93 -2.21
C ASN A 693 37.13 13.88 -0.71
N GLY A 694 38.02 12.98 -0.30
CA GLY A 694 38.46 12.84 1.09
C GLY A 694 37.38 12.31 2.04
N GLY A 695 36.34 11.66 1.50
CA GLY A 695 35.27 11.05 2.29
C GLY A 695 35.73 9.75 2.97
N ASP A 696 35.10 9.42 4.10
CA ASP A 696 35.31 8.15 4.78
C ASP A 696 34.76 6.99 3.92
N LEU A 697 35.64 6.03 3.61
CA LEU A 697 35.27 4.83 2.86
C LEU A 697 34.59 3.79 3.76
N GLU A 698 34.86 3.77 5.08
CA GLU A 698 34.25 2.84 6.03
C GLU A 698 32.74 3.10 6.16
N SER A 699 32.31 4.36 6.02
CA SER A 699 30.89 4.72 5.98
C SER A 699 30.13 4.07 4.81
N THR A 700 30.83 3.56 3.79
CA THR A 700 30.24 2.77 2.68
C THR A 700 29.85 1.37 3.13
N ALA A 701 30.58 0.78 4.08
CA ALA A 701 30.21 -0.47 4.74
C ALA A 701 29.11 -0.25 5.79
N ALA A 702 29.01 0.96 6.36
CA ALA A 702 27.96 1.34 7.32
C ALA A 702 26.64 1.77 6.66
N GLN A 703 26.59 1.94 5.34
CA GLN A 703 25.30 2.06 4.65
C GLN A 703 24.60 0.70 4.78
N PRO A 704 23.43 0.63 5.44
CA PRO A 704 22.70 -0.62 5.50
C PRO A 704 22.56 -1.11 4.06
N GLN A 705 22.99 -2.34 3.79
CA GLN A 705 22.38 -3.06 2.68
C GLN A 705 20.89 -2.87 2.91
N ILE A 706 20.20 -2.28 1.94
CA ILE A 706 18.74 -2.19 1.99
C ILE A 706 18.30 -3.65 1.95
N GLU A 707 18.27 -4.29 3.12
CA GLU A 707 17.54 -5.52 3.30
C GLU A 707 16.11 -5.14 2.87
N PRO A 708 15.51 -5.92 1.96
CA PRO A 708 14.10 -5.73 1.67
C PRO A 708 13.39 -5.63 3.01
N ALA A 709 12.63 -4.55 3.22
CA ALA A 709 11.79 -4.46 4.40
C ALA A 709 11.05 -5.79 4.56
N ALA A 710 10.93 -6.29 5.80
CA ALA A 710 10.33 -7.60 6.06
C ALA A 710 8.93 -7.74 5.41
N GLU A 711 8.27 -6.61 5.15
CA GLU A 711 7.09 -6.46 4.29
C GLU A 711 7.31 -5.28 3.32
N THR A 712 7.32 -5.54 2.01
CA THR A 712 7.33 -4.51 0.97
C THR A 712 5.92 -3.97 0.73
N ASP A 713 5.74 -2.64 0.78
CA ASP A 713 4.47 -1.99 0.45
C ASP A 713 4.39 -1.78 -1.06
N TRP A 714 3.86 -2.77 -1.76
CA TRP A 714 3.54 -2.67 -3.19
C TRP A 714 2.04 -2.51 -3.42
N LYS A 715 1.70 -1.84 -4.52
CA LYS A 715 0.32 -1.73 -4.98
C LYS A 715 -0.29 -3.13 -5.15
N GLN A 716 -1.49 -3.32 -4.61
CA GLN A 716 -2.24 -4.57 -4.72
C GLN A 716 -2.70 -4.80 -6.17
N ILE A 717 -2.57 -6.04 -6.65
CA ILE A 717 -2.99 -6.41 -8.01
C ILE A 717 -4.50 -6.71 -7.98
N PRO A 718 -5.33 -5.97 -8.74
CA PRO A 718 -6.76 -6.23 -8.77
C PRO A 718 -7.06 -7.63 -9.32
N ALA A 719 -7.98 -8.37 -8.67
CA ALA A 719 -8.40 -9.70 -9.14
C ALA A 719 -9.07 -9.68 -10.53
N THR A 720 -9.54 -8.52 -10.98
CA THR A 720 -10.19 -8.29 -12.26
C THR A 720 -9.23 -7.99 -13.41
N ILE A 721 -7.91 -8.03 -13.17
CA ILE A 721 -6.91 -7.77 -14.21
C ILE A 721 -6.99 -8.81 -15.33
N GLU A 722 -7.01 -8.33 -16.58
CA GLU A 722 -7.11 -9.20 -17.76
C GLU A 722 -5.83 -10.01 -17.96
N LYS A 723 -5.98 -11.30 -18.27
CA LYS A 723 -4.88 -12.21 -18.61
C LYS A 723 -4.53 -12.09 -20.09
N ALA A 724 -3.25 -12.09 -20.42
CA ALA A 724 -2.75 -11.99 -21.79
C ALA A 724 -1.50 -12.85 -21.96
N ALA A 725 -1.36 -13.47 -23.14
CA ALA A 725 -0.17 -14.24 -23.47
C ALA A 725 1.08 -13.34 -23.53
N ARG A 726 2.23 -13.89 -23.12
CA ARG A 726 3.52 -13.22 -23.26
C ARG A 726 3.92 -13.17 -24.73
N ALA A 727 4.37 -12.01 -25.20
CA ALA A 727 4.97 -11.89 -26.52
C ALA A 727 6.26 -12.73 -26.59
N ALA A 728 6.40 -13.47 -27.69
CA ALA A 728 7.59 -14.26 -27.99
C ALA A 728 8.34 -13.60 -29.15
N SER A 729 9.67 -13.56 -29.08
CA SER A 729 10.49 -13.12 -30.20
C SER A 729 10.52 -14.22 -31.26
N THR A 730 10.69 -13.82 -32.52
CA THR A 730 10.86 -14.75 -33.62
C THR A 730 12.34 -15.03 -33.84
N HIS A 731 12.71 -16.30 -33.99
CA HIS A 731 14.07 -16.71 -34.32
C HIS A 731 14.20 -17.02 -35.82
N LEU A 732 15.39 -16.82 -36.37
CA LEU A 732 15.75 -17.32 -37.69
C LEU A 732 15.60 -18.85 -37.76
N ASP A 733 15.27 -19.35 -38.94
CA ASP A 733 15.14 -20.79 -39.21
C ASP A 733 16.40 -21.55 -38.75
N PRO A 734 16.28 -22.67 -38.01
CA PRO A 734 17.42 -23.41 -37.49
C PRO A 734 18.46 -23.82 -38.55
N ALA A 735 18.01 -24.23 -39.74
CA ALA A 735 18.92 -24.64 -40.81
C ALA A 735 19.66 -23.45 -41.42
N TYR A 736 18.99 -22.31 -41.53
CA TYR A 736 19.62 -21.07 -41.99
C TYR A 736 20.64 -20.54 -40.98
N ARG A 737 20.25 -20.39 -39.71
CA ARG A 737 21.14 -19.84 -38.67
C ARG A 737 22.31 -20.75 -38.31
N ALA A 738 22.21 -22.06 -38.56
CA ALA A 738 23.32 -22.99 -38.41
C ALA A 738 24.44 -22.80 -39.45
N ALA A 739 24.21 -22.00 -40.50
CA ALA A 739 25.14 -21.79 -41.61
C ALA A 739 25.71 -20.35 -41.71
N ASN A 740 25.31 -19.44 -40.82
CA ASN A 740 25.77 -18.06 -40.83
C ASN A 740 25.88 -17.46 -39.42
N PHE A 741 26.33 -16.21 -39.34
CA PHE A 741 26.51 -15.46 -38.11
C PHE A 741 25.50 -14.28 -38.00
N GLU A 742 24.41 -14.31 -38.76
CA GLU A 742 23.35 -13.30 -38.63
C GLU A 742 22.69 -13.42 -37.26
N GLU A 743 22.20 -12.29 -36.74
CA GLU A 743 21.57 -12.23 -35.42
C GLU A 743 20.35 -13.17 -35.38
N VAL A 744 20.32 -14.11 -34.43
CA VAL A 744 19.33 -15.20 -34.41
C VAL A 744 17.93 -14.69 -34.05
N ASP A 745 17.85 -13.81 -33.06
CA ASP A 745 16.59 -13.26 -32.59
C ASP A 745 16.25 -12.00 -33.41
N THR A 746 15.08 -11.97 -34.04
CA THR A 746 14.61 -10.89 -34.93
C THR A 746 13.87 -9.75 -34.21
N ASN A 747 13.86 -9.74 -32.88
CA ASN A 747 13.23 -8.75 -32.00
C ASN A 747 11.68 -8.67 -32.15
N PHE A 748 11.03 -7.84 -31.34
CA PHE A 748 9.59 -7.57 -31.42
C PHE A 748 9.25 -6.58 -32.54
N SER A 749 8.07 -6.74 -33.13
CA SER A 749 7.42 -5.62 -33.82
C SER A 749 7.00 -4.55 -32.81
N GLU A 750 6.85 -3.31 -33.27
CA GLU A 750 6.42 -2.20 -32.39
C GLU A 750 5.08 -2.48 -31.70
N GLU A 751 4.13 -3.05 -32.43
CA GLU A 751 2.82 -3.42 -31.87
C GLU A 751 2.97 -4.47 -30.76
N ALA A 752 3.78 -5.52 -31.00
CA ALA A 752 4.02 -6.57 -30.01
C ALA A 752 4.74 -6.03 -28.76
N ALA A 753 5.76 -5.18 -28.94
CA ALA A 753 6.48 -4.56 -27.83
C ALA A 753 5.55 -3.67 -26.97
N ARG A 754 4.70 -2.86 -27.60
CA ARG A 754 3.76 -1.99 -26.89
C ARG A 754 2.67 -2.79 -26.17
N ALA A 755 2.17 -3.85 -26.79
CA ALA A 755 1.19 -4.76 -26.17
C ALA A 755 1.80 -5.51 -24.98
N GLU A 756 3.02 -6.02 -25.11
CA GLU A 756 3.75 -6.69 -24.04
C GLU A 756 4.05 -5.74 -22.87
N ALA A 757 4.50 -4.52 -23.17
CA ALA A 757 4.70 -3.49 -22.15
C ALA A 757 3.40 -3.10 -21.42
N ALA A 758 2.26 -3.12 -22.12
CA ALA A 758 0.94 -2.83 -21.53
C ALA A 758 0.48 -3.89 -20.50
N ARG A 759 1.05 -5.11 -20.51
CA ARG A 759 0.76 -6.15 -19.52
C ARG A 759 1.30 -5.82 -18.12
N CYS A 760 2.25 -4.88 -18.01
CA CYS A 760 2.83 -4.49 -16.72
C CYS A 760 1.75 -4.04 -15.71
N VAL A 761 1.74 -4.66 -14.52
CA VAL A 761 0.76 -4.39 -13.46
C VAL A 761 1.04 -3.12 -12.65
N ASN A 762 2.15 -2.42 -12.93
CA ASN A 762 2.58 -1.20 -12.24
C ASN A 762 2.63 -1.34 -10.70
N CYS A 763 3.26 -2.41 -10.20
CA CYS A 763 3.28 -2.72 -8.76
C CYS A 763 3.95 -1.65 -7.88
N GLY A 764 4.84 -0.81 -8.43
CA GLY A 764 5.41 0.35 -7.72
C GLY A 764 4.52 1.60 -7.73
N GLY A 765 3.31 1.54 -8.29
CA GLY A 765 2.50 2.73 -8.57
C GLY A 765 3.15 3.57 -9.67
N CYS A 766 3.63 4.75 -9.32
CA CYS A 766 4.47 5.60 -10.16
C CYS A 766 5.73 4.84 -10.65
N CYS A 767 5.95 4.83 -11.96
CA CYS A 767 7.11 4.16 -12.57
C CYS A 767 8.43 4.96 -12.48
N GLU A 768 8.45 6.08 -11.75
CA GLU A 768 9.62 6.94 -11.57
C GLU A 768 10.35 7.37 -12.87
N CYS A 769 9.64 7.51 -14.00
CA CYS A 769 10.24 7.95 -15.28
C CYS A 769 10.69 9.42 -15.31
N LYS A 770 10.42 10.17 -14.24
CA LYS A 770 10.78 11.59 -14.00
C LYS A 770 10.31 12.61 -15.06
N LEU A 771 9.56 12.21 -16.07
CA LEU A 771 8.98 13.13 -17.05
C LEU A 771 8.13 14.24 -16.41
N CYS A 772 7.43 13.93 -15.32
CA CYS A 772 6.67 14.91 -14.57
C CYS A 772 7.56 16.01 -13.97
N VAL A 773 8.77 15.66 -13.52
CA VAL A 773 9.76 16.61 -12.98
C VAL A 773 10.19 17.59 -14.07
N SER A 774 10.55 17.07 -15.25
CA SER A 774 10.95 17.91 -16.39
C SER A 774 9.83 18.81 -16.90
N ALA A 775 8.57 18.35 -16.80
CA ALA A 775 7.40 19.15 -17.19
C ALA A 775 6.98 20.19 -16.14
N CYS A 776 7.52 20.13 -14.91
CA CYS A 776 7.12 21.01 -13.82
C CYS A 776 7.97 22.28 -13.76
N GLU A 777 7.49 23.36 -14.38
CA GLU A 777 8.17 24.67 -14.35
C GLU A 777 8.37 25.21 -12.93
N ALA A 778 7.42 24.96 -12.03
CA ALA A 778 7.48 25.37 -10.63
C ALA A 778 8.49 24.55 -9.79
N LYS A 779 9.06 23.47 -10.35
CA LYS A 779 9.97 22.53 -9.67
C LYS A 779 9.40 21.99 -8.36
N ALA A 780 8.09 21.76 -8.31
CA ALA A 780 7.38 21.32 -7.12
C ALA A 780 7.44 19.80 -6.90
N ILE A 781 7.89 19.00 -7.86
CA ILE A 781 7.85 17.53 -7.74
C ILE A 781 9.09 17.02 -7.02
N ASN A 782 8.89 16.32 -5.91
CA ASN A 782 9.94 15.76 -5.08
C ASN A 782 9.67 14.28 -4.79
N HIS A 783 10.32 13.39 -5.53
CA HIS A 783 10.13 11.94 -5.40
C HIS A 783 10.76 11.31 -4.15
N VAL A 784 11.55 12.06 -3.37
CA VAL A 784 12.19 11.60 -2.13
C VAL A 784 11.53 12.21 -0.88
N MET A 785 10.37 12.84 -1.04
CA MET A 785 9.54 13.29 0.08
C MET A 785 9.14 12.09 0.96
N GLU A 786 9.24 12.26 2.27
CA GLU A 786 8.85 11.27 3.28
C GLU A 786 7.54 11.67 3.96
N ASP A 787 6.88 10.71 4.59
CA ASP A 787 5.72 10.97 5.44
C ASP A 787 6.15 11.86 6.62
N ALA A 788 5.30 12.82 6.98
CA ALA A 788 5.50 13.66 8.17
C ALA A 788 4.55 13.20 9.28
N VAL A 789 5.01 13.22 10.53
CA VAL A 789 4.21 12.90 11.70
C VAL A 789 4.19 14.11 12.62
N GLU A 790 3.00 14.59 12.96
CA GLU A 790 2.80 15.75 13.82
C GLU A 790 1.92 15.40 15.02
N GLU A 791 2.30 15.86 16.21
CA GLU A 791 1.48 15.76 17.43
C GLU A 791 0.71 17.07 17.62
N ILE A 792 -0.62 16.99 17.74
CA ILE A 792 -1.50 18.14 17.95
C ILE A 792 -2.26 18.02 19.28
N GLU A 793 -2.35 19.13 19.99
CA GLU A 793 -3.10 19.23 21.25
C GLU A 793 -4.48 19.86 21.01
N VAL A 794 -5.54 19.16 21.42
CA VAL A 794 -6.94 19.56 21.21
C VAL A 794 -7.79 19.27 22.45
N GLY A 795 -8.82 20.08 22.69
CA GLY A 795 -9.75 19.82 23.81
C GLY A 795 -10.96 19.00 23.43
N SER A 796 -11.33 18.98 22.16
CA SER A 796 -12.44 18.19 21.64
C SER A 796 -12.13 17.59 20.27
N ILE A 797 -12.84 16.51 19.95
CA ILE A 797 -12.70 15.78 18.70
C ILE A 797 -14.09 15.58 18.09
N ILE A 798 -14.24 15.83 16.79
CA ILE A 798 -15.45 15.55 16.01
C ILE A 798 -15.12 14.54 14.92
N VAL A 799 -15.68 13.34 15.03
CA VAL A 799 -15.50 12.26 14.05
C VAL A 799 -16.60 12.35 12.99
N ALA A 800 -16.18 12.56 11.73
CA ALA A 800 -17.04 12.83 10.59
C ALA A 800 -16.60 12.06 9.32
N THR A 801 -16.21 10.79 9.50
CA THR A 801 -15.52 9.97 8.48
C THR A 801 -16.40 9.47 7.33
N GLY A 802 -17.70 9.78 7.32
CA GLY A 802 -18.60 9.44 6.22
C GLY A 802 -19.07 7.98 6.23
N PHE A 803 -19.23 7.39 5.04
CA PHE A 803 -19.80 6.07 4.81
C PHE A 803 -19.15 5.46 3.55
N ASP A 804 -19.28 4.15 3.36
CA ASP A 804 -18.92 3.47 2.11
C ASP A 804 -20.20 3.05 1.36
N ILE A 805 -20.09 2.78 0.06
CA ILE A 805 -21.22 2.32 -0.75
C ILE A 805 -21.09 0.80 -0.94
N LEU A 806 -22.17 0.06 -0.67
CA LEU A 806 -22.21 -1.37 -0.87
C LEU A 806 -21.80 -1.73 -2.31
N ASP A 807 -20.84 -2.65 -2.44
CA ASP A 807 -20.53 -3.35 -3.69
C ASP A 807 -21.58 -4.45 -3.95
N PRO A 808 -22.46 -4.31 -4.97
CA PRO A 808 -23.50 -5.28 -5.23
C PRO A 808 -22.99 -6.48 -6.05
N THR A 809 -21.67 -6.63 -6.30
CA THR A 809 -21.10 -7.77 -7.03
C THR A 809 -21.53 -9.13 -6.47
N PRO A 810 -21.63 -9.36 -5.13
CA PRO A 810 -22.14 -10.61 -4.59
C PRO A 810 -23.63 -10.88 -4.91
N MET A 811 -24.40 -9.85 -5.28
CA MET A 811 -25.83 -9.95 -5.59
C MET A 811 -26.07 -10.43 -7.04
N GLN A 812 -25.68 -11.68 -7.30
CA GLN A 812 -25.73 -12.31 -8.63
C GLN A 812 -27.05 -12.13 -9.42
N PRO A 813 -28.25 -12.11 -8.81
CA PRO A 813 -29.50 -11.88 -9.54
C PRO A 813 -29.61 -10.51 -10.21
N TYR A 814 -28.87 -9.49 -9.77
CA TYR A 814 -28.91 -8.14 -10.36
C TYR A 814 -27.87 -7.92 -11.46
N GLY A 815 -26.94 -8.86 -11.66
CA GLY A 815 -26.03 -8.86 -12.80
C GLY A 815 -24.98 -7.74 -12.82
N TYR A 816 -24.77 -7.03 -11.70
CA TYR A 816 -23.67 -6.07 -11.59
C TYR A 816 -22.32 -6.75 -11.79
N GLY A 817 -21.41 -6.08 -12.49
CA GLY A 817 -20.12 -6.64 -12.88
C GLY A 817 -20.17 -7.58 -14.09
N ARG A 818 -21.33 -8.21 -14.35
CA ARG A 818 -21.56 -9.14 -15.47
C ARG A 818 -22.12 -8.44 -16.70
N TYR A 819 -23.13 -7.60 -16.52
CA TYR A 819 -23.80 -6.88 -17.61
C TYR A 819 -23.28 -5.44 -17.70
N ALA A 820 -22.94 -5.00 -18.91
CA ALA A 820 -22.30 -3.69 -19.12
C ALA A 820 -23.18 -2.52 -18.64
N ASN A 821 -24.49 -2.58 -18.89
CA ASN A 821 -25.44 -1.49 -18.64
C ASN A 821 -26.14 -1.56 -17.27
N VAL A 822 -25.58 -2.31 -16.32
CA VAL A 822 -25.99 -2.27 -14.91
C VAL A 822 -25.02 -1.37 -14.14
N PHE A 823 -25.54 -0.26 -13.63
CA PHE A 823 -24.77 0.76 -12.90
C PHE A 823 -25.20 0.81 -11.44
N THR A 824 -24.26 1.11 -10.54
CA THR A 824 -24.56 1.58 -9.19
C THR A 824 -25.04 3.03 -9.21
N ASN A 825 -25.64 3.46 -8.10
CA ASN A 825 -26.07 4.83 -7.88
C ASN A 825 -24.92 5.84 -8.00
N LEU A 826 -23.69 5.52 -7.55
CA LEU A 826 -22.56 6.45 -7.62
C LEU A 826 -21.94 6.48 -9.02
N GLU A 827 -21.85 5.35 -9.73
CA GLU A 827 -21.46 5.37 -11.14
C GLU A 827 -22.42 6.24 -11.97
N PHE A 828 -23.74 6.11 -11.73
CA PHE A 828 -24.74 6.94 -12.39
C PHE A 828 -24.56 8.45 -12.09
N GLU A 829 -24.26 8.81 -10.84
CA GLU A 829 -23.93 10.19 -10.48
C GLU A 829 -22.71 10.71 -11.23
N ARG A 830 -21.67 9.88 -11.37
CA ARG A 830 -20.48 10.25 -12.13
C ARG A 830 -20.81 10.48 -13.60
N LEU A 831 -21.64 9.64 -14.23
CA LEU A 831 -22.11 9.88 -15.60
C LEU A 831 -22.88 11.19 -15.73
N SER A 832 -23.75 11.49 -14.76
CA SER A 832 -24.54 12.72 -14.75
C SER A 832 -23.69 13.97 -14.52
N ASN A 833 -22.59 13.87 -13.80
CA ASN A 833 -21.76 15.01 -13.40
C ASN A 833 -20.95 15.57 -14.58
N ALA A 834 -20.94 16.90 -14.73
CA ALA A 834 -20.22 17.61 -15.80
C ALA A 834 -18.70 17.35 -15.84
N THR A 835 -18.08 17.01 -14.71
CA THR A 835 -16.66 16.66 -14.59
C THR A 835 -16.40 15.14 -14.62
N GLY A 836 -17.46 14.35 -14.77
CA GLY A 836 -17.40 12.90 -14.85
C GLY A 836 -16.95 12.37 -16.22
N PRO A 837 -16.93 11.04 -16.39
CA PRO A 837 -16.40 10.37 -17.59
C PRO A 837 -17.07 10.76 -18.92
N THR A 838 -18.35 11.16 -18.89
CA THR A 838 -19.16 11.45 -20.08
C THR A 838 -19.48 12.93 -20.24
N GLY A 839 -18.82 13.81 -19.48
CA GLY A 839 -19.08 15.25 -19.51
C GLY A 839 -20.51 15.63 -19.12
N GLY A 840 -21.15 14.82 -18.26
CA GLY A 840 -22.51 15.03 -17.77
C GLY A 840 -23.62 14.42 -18.63
N LYS A 841 -23.28 13.67 -19.67
CA LYS A 841 -24.23 12.92 -20.51
C LYS A 841 -24.50 11.54 -19.92
N LEU A 842 -25.78 11.18 -19.79
CA LEU A 842 -26.20 9.85 -19.37
C LEU A 842 -26.17 8.90 -20.57
N LEU A 843 -25.14 8.05 -20.65
CA LEU A 843 -24.87 7.18 -21.80
C LEU A 843 -24.77 5.71 -21.35
N LYS A 844 -25.12 4.79 -22.25
CA LYS A 844 -24.89 3.35 -22.08
C LYS A 844 -23.40 3.03 -22.19
N ARG A 845 -22.96 1.94 -21.58
CA ARG A 845 -21.61 1.37 -21.72
C ARG A 845 -21.54 0.53 -23.00
N ASP A 846 -20.37 0.52 -23.62
CA ASP A 846 -20.04 -0.45 -24.64
C ASP A 846 -19.93 -1.87 -24.02
N ARG A 847 -20.38 -2.89 -24.74
CA ARG A 847 -20.39 -4.28 -24.22
C ARG A 847 -18.99 -4.91 -24.18
N SER A 848 -18.08 -4.45 -25.03
CA SER A 848 -16.71 -4.94 -25.10
C SER A 848 -15.76 -4.17 -24.19
N ASP A 849 -16.07 -2.89 -23.89
CA ASP A 849 -15.23 -2.03 -23.06
C ASP A 849 -16.07 -1.16 -22.12
N ARG A 850 -16.03 -1.46 -20.82
CA ARG A 850 -16.82 -0.77 -19.78
C ARG A 850 -16.40 0.69 -19.55
N LEU A 851 -15.29 1.14 -20.12
CA LEU A 851 -14.83 2.52 -20.07
C LEU A 851 -15.23 3.34 -21.30
N LYS A 852 -15.79 2.69 -22.33
CA LYS A 852 -16.37 3.36 -23.50
C LYS A 852 -17.87 3.48 -23.33
N TYR A 853 -18.40 4.57 -23.85
CA TYR A 853 -19.81 4.93 -23.76
C TYR A 853 -20.37 5.16 -25.15
N THR A 854 -21.62 4.74 -25.37
CA THR A 854 -22.29 4.82 -26.67
C THR A 854 -23.28 5.99 -26.69
N ASP A 855 -24.57 5.68 -26.82
CA ASP A 855 -25.70 6.57 -26.97
C ASP A 855 -26.52 6.65 -25.67
N PRO A 856 -27.36 7.69 -25.50
CA PRO A 856 -28.28 7.80 -24.38
C PRO A 856 -29.30 6.64 -24.34
N PRO A 857 -29.74 6.20 -23.15
CA PRO A 857 -30.75 5.14 -23.05
C PRO A 857 -32.17 5.65 -23.37
N GLU A 858 -32.96 4.85 -24.07
CA GLU A 858 -34.39 5.08 -24.31
C GLU A 858 -35.30 4.50 -23.21
N SER A 859 -34.80 3.54 -22.45
CA SER A 859 -35.52 2.94 -21.32
C SER A 859 -34.59 2.57 -20.16
N VAL A 860 -34.99 2.91 -18.93
CA VAL A 860 -34.18 2.74 -17.72
C VAL A 860 -35.01 2.19 -16.56
N ALA A 861 -34.47 1.18 -15.86
CA ALA A 861 -34.99 0.72 -14.58
C ALA A 861 -34.14 1.25 -13.42
N ILE A 862 -34.78 1.84 -12.42
CA ILE A 862 -34.15 2.29 -11.17
C ILE A 862 -34.66 1.40 -10.04
N LEU A 863 -33.73 0.68 -9.41
CA LEU A 863 -34.05 -0.34 -8.42
C LEU A 863 -33.73 0.17 -7.02
N HIS A 864 -34.74 0.25 -6.17
CA HIS A 864 -34.60 0.72 -4.78
C HIS A 864 -34.16 -0.42 -3.85
N CYS A 865 -33.64 -0.05 -2.68
CA CYS A 865 -33.35 -0.98 -1.58
C CYS A 865 -32.39 -2.12 -1.97
N ILE A 866 -31.36 -1.84 -2.78
CA ILE A 866 -30.33 -2.82 -3.09
C ILE A 866 -29.41 -2.94 -1.88
N GLY A 867 -29.56 -4.04 -1.13
CA GLY A 867 -28.80 -4.34 0.09
C GLY A 867 -29.23 -3.61 1.35
N SER A 868 -30.26 -2.74 1.26
CA SER A 868 -30.95 -2.17 2.42
C SER A 868 -32.30 -2.85 2.62
N ARG A 869 -32.74 -2.95 3.87
CA ARG A 869 -33.96 -3.68 4.25
C ARG A 869 -33.93 -5.12 3.71
N ASP A 870 -32.76 -5.75 3.82
CA ASP A 870 -32.45 -7.08 3.32
C ASP A 870 -31.77 -7.90 4.40
N LYS A 871 -32.37 -9.02 4.81
CA LYS A 871 -31.84 -9.88 5.89
C LYS A 871 -30.52 -10.55 5.54
N ASN A 872 -30.18 -10.67 4.25
CA ASN A 872 -28.91 -11.25 3.82
C ASN A 872 -27.77 -10.22 3.82
N TYR A 873 -28.11 -8.93 3.97
CA TYR A 873 -27.18 -7.80 3.96
C TYR A 873 -27.55 -6.90 5.15
N HIS A 874 -28.15 -5.72 4.90
CA HIS A 874 -28.51 -4.79 5.97
C HIS A 874 -30.01 -4.72 6.21
N GLU A 875 -30.45 -5.00 7.44
CA GLU A 875 -31.86 -4.89 7.83
C GLU A 875 -32.35 -3.42 7.94
N TYR A 876 -31.42 -2.47 8.09
CA TYR A 876 -31.76 -1.05 8.16
C TYR A 876 -32.07 -0.43 6.79
N CYS A 877 -32.62 0.78 6.82
CA CYS A 877 -32.87 1.58 5.63
C CYS A 877 -31.79 2.66 5.46
N SER A 878 -31.24 2.79 4.25
CA SER A 878 -30.25 3.84 3.93
C SER A 878 -30.80 5.27 3.88
N ARG A 879 -32.10 5.48 4.15
CA ARG A 879 -32.85 6.76 4.23
C ARG A 879 -32.86 7.67 3.00
N THR A 880 -31.87 7.63 2.13
CA THR A 880 -31.65 8.58 1.03
C THR A 880 -31.97 8.01 -0.36
N CYS A 881 -32.00 6.67 -0.49
CA CYS A 881 -32.10 5.99 -1.77
C CYS A 881 -33.38 6.27 -2.55
N CYS A 882 -34.52 6.38 -1.87
CA CYS A 882 -35.76 6.79 -2.52
C CYS A 882 -35.65 8.18 -3.16
N MET A 883 -34.97 9.11 -2.51
CA MET A 883 -34.86 10.50 -2.97
C MET A 883 -33.86 10.68 -4.09
N TYR A 884 -32.68 10.05 -4.00
CA TYR A 884 -31.75 10.11 -5.14
C TYR A 884 -32.30 9.32 -6.34
N ALA A 885 -33.10 8.27 -6.14
CA ALA A 885 -33.75 7.56 -7.24
C ALA A 885 -34.77 8.45 -7.99
N LEU A 886 -35.57 9.24 -7.25
CA LEU A 886 -36.45 10.26 -7.85
C LEU A 886 -35.65 11.33 -8.58
N LYS A 887 -34.52 11.76 -8.00
CA LYS A 887 -33.58 12.67 -8.67
C LYS A 887 -33.06 12.07 -9.98
N TYR A 888 -32.66 10.81 -9.99
CA TYR A 888 -32.17 10.13 -11.20
C TYR A 888 -33.27 10.03 -12.26
N ALA A 889 -34.51 9.74 -11.85
CA ALA A 889 -35.63 9.70 -12.78
C ALA A 889 -35.89 11.07 -13.44
N HIS A 890 -35.83 12.14 -12.66
CA HIS A 890 -35.90 13.50 -13.18
C HIS A 890 -34.74 13.80 -14.15
N LEU A 891 -33.50 13.49 -13.76
CA LEU A 891 -32.31 13.73 -14.59
C LEU A 891 -32.33 12.96 -15.91
N LEU A 892 -32.89 11.74 -15.92
CA LEU A 892 -33.10 10.98 -17.16
C LEU A 892 -34.09 11.70 -18.09
N LYS A 893 -35.22 12.18 -17.57
CA LYS A 893 -36.20 12.93 -18.36
C LYS A 893 -35.62 14.24 -18.89
N ASP A 894 -34.83 14.94 -18.08
CA ASP A 894 -34.22 16.23 -18.43
C ASP A 894 -33.08 16.07 -19.46
N LYS A 895 -32.17 15.10 -19.25
CA LYS A 895 -30.95 14.97 -20.07
C LYS A 895 -31.06 14.01 -21.24
N CYS A 896 -31.87 12.95 -21.15
CA CYS A 896 -32.10 12.01 -22.25
C CYS A 896 -33.37 12.37 -23.04
N GLY A 897 -34.26 13.19 -22.47
CA GLY A 897 -35.49 13.67 -23.07
C GLY A 897 -36.74 13.06 -22.45
N HIS A 898 -37.86 13.78 -22.50
CA HIS A 898 -39.10 13.37 -21.84
C HIS A 898 -39.70 12.06 -22.36
N HIS A 899 -39.31 11.64 -23.57
CA HIS A 899 -39.72 10.39 -24.20
C HIS A 899 -39.06 9.14 -23.56
N THR A 900 -37.93 9.29 -22.85
CA THR A 900 -37.24 8.18 -22.18
C THR A 900 -38.17 7.51 -21.18
N ARG A 901 -38.32 6.19 -21.27
CA ARG A 901 -39.18 5.39 -20.38
C ARG A 901 -38.43 5.06 -19.10
N VAL A 902 -38.87 5.61 -17.96
CA VAL A 902 -38.20 5.41 -16.68
C VAL A 902 -39.12 4.63 -15.74
N TYR A 903 -38.60 3.55 -15.15
CA TYR A 903 -39.33 2.68 -14.23
C TYR A 903 -38.65 2.70 -12.86
N ASN A 904 -39.35 3.13 -11.82
CA ASN A 904 -38.89 3.06 -10.42
C ASN A 904 -39.52 1.84 -9.73
N PHE A 905 -38.68 0.90 -9.32
CA PHE A 905 -39.10 -0.30 -8.58
C PHE A 905 -38.83 -0.11 -7.09
N TYR A 906 -39.89 -0.03 -6.29
CA TYR A 906 -39.80 0.32 -4.87
C TYR A 906 -40.70 -0.55 -3.98
N ILE A 907 -40.39 -0.60 -2.68
CA ILE A 907 -41.26 -1.22 -1.66
C ILE A 907 -42.16 -0.14 -1.03
N ASP A 908 -41.52 0.90 -0.49
CA ASP A 908 -42.13 2.10 0.07
C ASP A 908 -41.35 3.34 -0.39
N MET A 909 -42.04 4.44 -0.70
CA MET A 909 -41.40 5.72 -0.99
C MET A 909 -41.20 6.50 0.32
N ARG A 910 -39.95 6.62 0.77
CA ARG A 910 -39.61 7.30 2.04
C ARG A 910 -39.21 8.76 1.82
N CYS A 911 -40.21 9.58 1.50
CA CYS A 911 -40.05 11.01 1.17
C CYS A 911 -40.36 11.91 2.38
N PHE A 912 -39.62 11.76 3.48
CA PHE A 912 -40.00 12.32 4.79
C PHE A 912 -39.49 13.76 5.07
N GLY A 913 -38.55 14.28 4.27
CA GLY A 913 -37.98 15.62 4.43
C GLY A 913 -38.87 16.74 3.88
N LYS A 914 -38.56 18.00 4.21
CA LYS A 914 -39.29 19.16 3.68
C LYS A 914 -39.15 19.24 2.15
N GLY A 915 -40.27 19.24 1.43
CA GLY A 915 -40.27 19.28 -0.04
C GLY A 915 -40.11 17.92 -0.73
N TYR A 916 -39.98 16.83 0.03
CA TYR A 916 -39.62 15.52 -0.53
C TYR A 916 -40.83 14.84 -1.17
N GLU A 917 -41.99 14.92 -0.51
CA GLU A 917 -43.27 14.43 -1.05
C GLU A 917 -43.70 15.24 -2.27
N GLU A 918 -43.51 16.55 -2.26
CA GLU A 918 -43.76 17.43 -3.39
C GLU A 918 -42.85 17.09 -4.57
N PHE A 919 -41.57 16.80 -4.29
CA PHE A 919 -40.64 16.33 -5.31
C PHE A 919 -41.04 14.97 -5.89
N TYR A 920 -41.51 14.04 -5.06
CA TYR A 920 -42.07 12.77 -5.51
C TYR A 920 -43.26 12.98 -6.46
N LYS A 921 -44.25 13.80 -6.07
CA LYS A 921 -45.42 14.12 -6.91
C LYS A 921 -45.02 14.79 -8.23
N ARG A 922 -44.02 15.67 -8.20
CA ARG A 922 -43.47 16.29 -9.40
C ARG A 922 -42.91 15.22 -10.34
N VAL A 923 -42.06 14.32 -9.86
CA VAL A 923 -41.45 13.27 -10.69
C VAL A 923 -42.52 12.32 -11.25
N GLN A 924 -43.60 12.03 -10.52
CA GLN A 924 -44.74 11.30 -11.07
C GLN A 924 -45.40 12.04 -12.24
N SER A 925 -45.59 13.36 -12.13
CA SER A 925 -46.18 14.19 -13.19
C SER A 925 -45.30 14.28 -14.45
N GLU A 926 -44.00 13.98 -14.34
CA GLU A 926 -43.05 13.93 -15.46
C GLU A 926 -43.15 12.62 -16.28
N GLY A 927 -44.12 11.74 -15.97
CA GLY A 927 -44.39 10.51 -16.72
C GLY A 927 -43.41 9.38 -16.40
N VAL A 928 -42.98 9.28 -15.14
CA VAL A 928 -42.16 8.18 -14.61
C VAL A 928 -43.09 7.06 -14.12
N HIS A 929 -42.80 5.82 -14.50
CA HIS A 929 -43.57 4.65 -14.07
C HIS A 929 -43.15 4.24 -12.66
N MET A 930 -44.07 4.30 -11.71
CA MET A 930 -43.84 3.88 -10.31
C MET A 930 -44.39 2.46 -10.11
N VAL A 931 -43.50 1.48 -9.94
CA VAL A 931 -43.85 0.07 -9.75
C VAL A 931 -43.60 -0.32 -8.29
N ARG A 932 -44.66 -0.70 -7.57
CA ARG A 932 -44.52 -1.14 -6.17
C ARG A 932 -44.16 -2.63 -6.13
N GLY A 933 -42.88 -2.92 -6.30
CA GLY A 933 -42.31 -4.26 -6.31
C GLY A 933 -40.79 -4.22 -6.17
N LYS A 934 -40.22 -5.07 -5.31
CA LYS A 934 -38.77 -5.29 -5.30
C LYS A 934 -38.42 -6.17 -6.51
N VAL A 935 -37.42 -5.77 -7.29
CA VAL A 935 -36.95 -6.57 -8.42
C VAL A 935 -36.37 -7.90 -7.91
N ALA A 936 -36.78 -8.99 -8.55
CA ALA A 936 -36.30 -10.34 -8.24
C ALA A 936 -34.97 -10.64 -8.95
N ARG A 937 -34.87 -10.30 -10.25
CA ARG A 937 -33.65 -10.51 -11.06
C ARG A 937 -33.63 -9.66 -12.33
N ILE A 938 -32.43 -9.55 -12.91
CA ILE A 938 -32.13 -8.95 -14.22
C ILE A 938 -31.47 -10.03 -15.09
N GLU A 939 -31.95 -10.18 -16.32
CA GLU A 939 -31.39 -11.11 -17.32
C GLU A 939 -31.14 -10.37 -18.63
N GLU A 940 -29.89 -10.35 -19.11
CA GLU A 940 -29.55 -9.77 -20.42
C GLU A 940 -30.02 -10.68 -21.56
N GLN A 941 -30.79 -10.12 -22.49
CA GLN A 941 -31.33 -10.81 -23.66
C GLN A 941 -30.30 -10.87 -24.80
N THR A 942 -30.59 -11.62 -25.87
CA THR A 942 -29.67 -11.74 -27.03
C THR A 942 -29.53 -10.45 -27.82
N ASP A 943 -30.55 -9.60 -27.84
CA ASP A 943 -30.48 -8.21 -28.34
C ASP A 943 -29.74 -7.27 -27.37
N GLY A 944 -29.43 -7.78 -26.17
CA GLY A 944 -28.83 -7.16 -24.99
C GLY A 944 -29.60 -5.98 -24.41
N LEU A 945 -30.93 -6.04 -24.49
CA LEU A 945 -31.80 -5.43 -23.51
C LEU A 945 -31.71 -6.19 -22.18
N LEU A 946 -31.89 -5.48 -21.07
CA LEU A 946 -31.96 -6.02 -19.73
C LEU A 946 -33.43 -6.32 -19.38
N LEU A 947 -33.79 -7.59 -19.23
CA LEU A 947 -35.13 -7.99 -18.81
C LEU A 947 -35.23 -7.93 -17.28
N VAL A 948 -35.96 -6.95 -16.76
CA VAL A 948 -36.17 -6.74 -15.33
C VAL A 948 -37.43 -7.45 -14.89
N THR A 949 -37.31 -8.43 -13.99
CA THR A 949 -38.46 -9.21 -13.47
C THR A 949 -38.82 -8.76 -12.05
N ALA A 950 -40.06 -8.33 -11.84
CA ALA A 950 -40.58 -7.91 -10.54
C ALA A 950 -42.07 -8.23 -10.40
N GLU A 951 -42.55 -8.37 -9.17
CA GLU A 951 -43.98 -8.43 -8.87
C GLU A 951 -44.51 -7.02 -8.58
N ASP A 952 -45.49 -6.54 -9.35
CA ASP A 952 -46.24 -5.35 -8.96
C ASP A 952 -47.31 -5.72 -7.94
N THR A 953 -47.03 -5.42 -6.68
CA THR A 953 -47.88 -5.77 -5.55
C THR A 953 -49.21 -5.02 -5.52
N LEU A 954 -49.36 -3.93 -6.28
CA LEU A 954 -50.63 -3.19 -6.36
C LEU A 954 -51.61 -3.83 -7.34
N SER A 955 -51.09 -4.40 -8.43
CA SER A 955 -51.89 -5.11 -9.44
C SER A 955 -51.88 -6.63 -9.28
N ASN A 956 -51.04 -7.16 -8.37
CA ASN A 956 -50.80 -8.58 -8.15
C ASN A 956 -50.35 -9.29 -9.44
N ALA A 957 -49.52 -8.62 -10.23
CA ALA A 957 -49.06 -9.08 -11.53
C ALA A 957 -47.54 -9.20 -11.58
N MET A 958 -47.05 -10.28 -12.19
CA MET A 958 -45.64 -10.42 -12.54
C MET A 958 -45.33 -9.58 -13.77
N LEU A 959 -44.38 -8.66 -13.65
CA LEU A 959 -43.90 -7.81 -14.71
C LEU A 959 -42.53 -8.28 -15.19
N GLN A 960 -42.35 -8.28 -16.51
CA GLN A 960 -41.07 -8.47 -17.18
C GLN A 960 -40.89 -7.29 -18.13
N ILE A 961 -40.04 -6.34 -17.73
CA ILE A 961 -39.88 -5.07 -18.44
C ILE A 961 -38.49 -5.03 -19.08
N PRO A 962 -38.38 -5.04 -20.42
CA PRO A 962 -37.10 -4.86 -21.08
C PRO A 962 -36.66 -3.39 -21.03
N VAL A 963 -35.43 -3.16 -20.55
CA VAL A 963 -34.82 -1.82 -20.48
C VAL A 963 -33.42 -1.82 -21.06
N GLU A 964 -32.91 -0.68 -21.52
CA GLU A 964 -31.54 -0.58 -22.01
C GLU A 964 -30.50 -0.37 -20.90
N MET A 965 -30.93 0.13 -19.74
CA MET A 965 -30.07 0.44 -18.60
C MET A 965 -30.77 0.13 -17.27
N ALA A 966 -30.01 -0.36 -16.29
CA ALA A 966 -30.48 -0.53 -14.92
C ALA A 966 -29.57 0.21 -13.93
N VAL A 967 -30.17 0.90 -12.96
CA VAL A 967 -29.47 1.64 -11.90
C VAL A 967 -29.82 1.05 -10.54
N LEU A 968 -28.81 0.56 -9.83
CA LEU A 968 -28.91 -0.07 -8.52
C LEU A 968 -28.74 0.99 -7.42
N CYS A 969 -29.79 1.25 -6.66
CA CYS A 969 -29.75 2.13 -5.49
C CYS A 969 -29.21 1.37 -4.28
N THR A 970 -27.88 1.24 -4.21
CA THR A 970 -27.19 0.43 -3.19
C THR A 970 -27.21 1.08 -1.80
N ALA A 971 -26.96 0.25 -0.79
CA ALA A 971 -26.95 0.64 0.60
C ALA A 971 -25.76 1.58 0.92
N MET A 972 -25.99 2.50 1.85
CA MET A 972 -24.92 3.17 2.59
C MET A 972 -24.47 2.23 3.70
N GLU A 973 -23.17 1.96 3.76
CA GLU A 973 -22.55 1.08 4.74
C GLU A 973 -21.62 1.87 5.66
N PRO A 974 -21.41 1.42 6.90
CA PRO A 974 -20.32 1.95 7.70
C PRO A 974 -19.00 1.72 6.97
N ARG A 975 -18.03 2.61 7.18
CA ARG A 975 -16.73 2.44 6.52
C ARG A 975 -16.07 1.14 6.95
N ALA A 976 -15.32 0.49 6.04
CA ALA A 976 -14.68 -0.80 6.33
C ALA A 976 -13.73 -0.75 7.56
N ASP A 977 -13.15 0.41 7.83
CA ASP A 977 -12.25 0.71 8.96
C ASP A 977 -12.96 1.35 10.17
N ALA A 978 -14.29 1.31 10.25
CA ALA A 978 -15.05 1.93 11.34
C ALA A 978 -14.66 1.38 12.72
N ASN A 979 -14.37 0.07 12.83
CA ASN A 979 -13.92 -0.53 14.09
C ASN A 979 -12.53 -0.05 14.51
N ASP A 980 -11.60 0.09 13.57
CA ASP A 980 -10.25 0.59 13.88
C ASP A 980 -10.29 2.07 14.24
N THR A 981 -11.10 2.85 13.52
CA THR A 981 -11.40 4.24 13.88
C THR A 981 -12.00 4.32 15.29
N ALA A 982 -12.97 3.46 15.62
CA ALA A 982 -13.57 3.42 16.97
C ALA A 982 -12.53 3.12 18.06
N ARG A 983 -11.55 2.25 17.78
CA ARG A 983 -10.46 1.95 18.71
C ARG A 983 -9.57 3.18 18.94
N ILE A 984 -9.14 3.85 17.88
CA ILE A 984 -8.30 5.07 17.95
C ILE A 984 -8.97 6.13 18.81
N PHE A 985 -10.27 6.38 18.61
CA PHE A 985 -11.00 7.43 19.35
C PHE A 985 -11.72 6.92 20.61
N GLY A 986 -11.56 5.65 21.00
CA GLY A 986 -12.28 5.07 22.14
C GLY A 986 -13.81 5.16 22.03
N MET A 987 -14.37 5.05 20.83
CA MET A 987 -15.81 5.12 20.57
C MET A 987 -16.46 3.73 20.55
N SER A 988 -17.79 3.69 20.64
CA SER A 988 -18.59 2.47 20.49
C SER A 988 -19.20 2.39 19.10
N VAL A 989 -19.37 1.16 18.60
CA VAL A 989 -20.03 0.86 17.33
C VAL A 989 -21.36 0.17 17.64
N GLY A 990 -22.43 0.58 16.95
CA GLY A 990 -23.76 0.00 17.06
C GLY A 990 -23.87 -1.36 16.40
N SER A 991 -25.00 -2.05 16.58
CA SER A 991 -25.27 -3.35 15.93
C SER A 991 -25.42 -3.24 14.41
N ASP A 992 -25.65 -2.05 13.89
CA ASP A 992 -25.68 -1.72 12.46
C ASP A 992 -24.29 -1.38 11.89
N GLY A 993 -23.25 -1.38 12.73
CA GLY A 993 -21.86 -1.13 12.34
C GLY A 993 -21.47 0.36 12.27
N PHE A 994 -22.41 1.29 12.49
CA PHE A 994 -22.12 2.73 12.55
C PHE A 994 -21.69 3.16 13.96
N PHE A 995 -21.13 4.35 14.11
CA PHE A 995 -20.76 4.87 15.43
C PHE A 995 -22.00 5.15 16.28
N LEU A 996 -21.94 4.73 17.55
CA LEU A 996 -23.04 4.82 18.50
C LEU A 996 -22.98 6.15 19.27
N GLU A 997 -24.06 6.91 19.23
CA GLU A 997 -24.27 8.09 20.07
C GLU A 997 -24.53 7.72 21.54
N GLU A 998 -24.33 8.67 22.47
CA GLU A 998 -24.58 8.46 23.89
C GLU A 998 -26.06 8.22 24.18
N HIS A 999 -26.96 9.00 23.55
CA HIS A 999 -28.39 8.75 23.61
C HIS A 999 -29.13 9.27 22.37
N PRO A 1000 -29.97 8.45 21.69
CA PRO A 1000 -30.58 8.79 20.39
C PRO A 1000 -31.39 10.10 20.32
N LYS A 1001 -31.84 10.62 21.47
CA LYS A 1001 -32.71 11.81 21.55
C LYS A 1001 -32.19 12.94 22.42
N LEU A 1002 -31.35 12.60 23.40
CA LEU A 1002 -30.88 13.59 24.40
C LEU A 1002 -29.49 14.05 24.04
N GLU A 1003 -28.66 13.13 23.53
CA GLU A 1003 -27.25 13.33 23.23
C GLU A 1003 -26.94 12.71 21.85
N PRO A 1004 -27.57 13.18 20.75
CA PRO A 1004 -27.51 12.53 19.43
C PRO A 1004 -26.19 12.76 18.67
N VAL A 1005 -25.31 13.60 19.22
CA VAL A 1005 -23.98 13.92 18.66
C VAL A 1005 -22.84 13.59 19.62
N SER A 1006 -23.14 13.39 20.91
CA SER A 1006 -22.18 13.00 21.93
C SER A 1006 -21.93 11.50 21.87
N THR A 1007 -20.76 11.06 22.31
CA THR A 1007 -20.41 9.63 22.39
C THR A 1007 -20.20 9.23 23.85
N ALA A 1008 -20.09 7.93 24.11
CA ALA A 1008 -19.74 7.44 25.45
C ALA A 1008 -18.38 7.97 25.96
N SER A 1009 -17.51 8.43 25.05
CA SER A 1009 -16.24 9.07 25.37
C SER A 1009 -16.40 10.58 25.39
N SER A 1010 -16.41 11.15 26.61
CA SER A 1010 -16.62 12.58 26.80
C SER A 1010 -15.57 13.42 26.05
N GLY A 1011 -16.02 14.49 25.39
CA GLY A 1011 -15.17 15.35 24.56
C GLY A 1011 -14.98 14.87 23.12
N ILE A 1012 -15.51 13.69 22.79
CA ILE A 1012 -15.51 13.12 21.45
C ILE A 1012 -16.95 13.07 20.94
N PHE A 1013 -17.19 13.72 19.81
CA PHE A 1013 -18.48 13.89 19.17
C PHE A 1013 -18.49 13.19 17.81
N VAL A 1014 -19.69 12.88 17.32
CA VAL A 1014 -19.91 12.25 16.01
C VAL A 1014 -20.83 13.09 15.14
N ALA A 1015 -20.50 13.21 13.85
CA ALA A 1015 -21.28 13.99 12.90
C ALA A 1015 -21.35 13.36 11.51
N GLY A 1016 -22.55 13.33 10.93
CA GLY A 1016 -22.77 12.91 9.56
C GLY A 1016 -23.00 11.41 9.41
N ALA A 1017 -22.79 10.92 8.19
CA ALA A 1017 -23.19 9.57 7.79
C ALA A 1017 -22.46 8.45 8.55
N CYS A 1018 -21.34 8.74 9.23
CA CYS A 1018 -20.62 7.76 10.05
C CYS A 1018 -21.37 7.35 11.33
N GLN A 1019 -22.35 8.14 11.78
CA GLN A 1019 -23.30 7.78 12.84
C GLN A 1019 -24.50 6.98 12.31
N GLY A 1020 -24.73 6.97 11.00
CA GLY A 1020 -25.83 6.24 10.36
C GLY A 1020 -26.35 6.95 9.11
N PRO A 1021 -27.10 6.25 8.24
CA PRO A 1021 -27.52 6.79 6.94
C PRO A 1021 -28.37 8.06 7.07
N LYS A 1022 -28.03 9.11 6.31
CA LYS A 1022 -28.72 10.41 6.31
C LYS A 1022 -28.40 11.23 5.07
N ASP A 1023 -29.23 12.22 4.77
CA ASP A 1023 -29.02 13.15 3.65
C ASP A 1023 -28.12 14.33 4.04
N ILE A 1024 -27.89 15.23 3.07
CA ILE A 1024 -27.01 16.40 3.25
C ILE A 1024 -27.58 17.39 4.29
N PRO A 1025 -28.86 17.82 4.24
CA PRO A 1025 -29.41 18.70 5.27
C PRO A 1025 -29.29 18.15 6.70
N ASP A 1026 -29.68 16.89 6.93
CA ASP A 1026 -29.56 16.25 8.24
C ASP A 1026 -28.09 16.20 8.69
N THR A 1027 -27.18 15.90 7.77
CA THR A 1027 -25.73 15.88 8.01
C THR A 1027 -25.19 17.24 8.44
N VAL A 1028 -25.58 18.31 7.73
CA VAL A 1028 -25.15 19.68 8.03
C VAL A 1028 -25.71 20.14 9.39
N ALA A 1029 -26.96 19.79 9.70
CA ALA A 1029 -27.57 20.09 10.99
C ALA A 1029 -26.88 19.35 12.14
N GLN A 1030 -26.55 18.06 11.95
CA GLN A 1030 -25.83 17.27 12.96
C GLN A 1030 -24.41 17.81 13.19
N ALA A 1031 -23.69 18.18 12.12
CA ALA A 1031 -22.37 18.80 12.23
C ALA A 1031 -22.39 20.12 13.00
N LYS A 1032 -23.44 20.94 12.81
CA LYS A 1032 -23.69 22.14 13.60
C LYS A 1032 -23.92 21.82 15.08
N GLY A 1033 -24.66 20.76 15.39
CA GLY A 1033 -24.86 20.28 16.75
C GLY A 1033 -23.54 19.84 17.40
N ALA A 1034 -22.74 19.03 16.72
CA ALA A 1034 -21.44 18.60 17.21
C ALA A 1034 -20.46 19.77 17.42
N ALA A 1035 -20.44 20.74 16.50
CA ALA A 1035 -19.66 21.96 16.67
C ALA A 1035 -20.12 22.78 17.88
N ALA A 1036 -21.43 22.88 18.13
CA ALA A 1036 -21.96 23.58 19.29
C ALA A 1036 -21.53 22.94 20.61
N GLU A 1037 -21.56 21.61 20.72
CA GLU A 1037 -21.09 20.88 21.91
C GLU A 1037 -19.58 21.06 22.13
N ALA A 1038 -18.78 20.97 21.06
CA ALA A 1038 -17.35 21.25 21.11
C ALA A 1038 -17.05 22.70 21.56
N LEU A 1039 -17.80 23.67 21.05
CA LEU A 1039 -17.67 25.08 21.45
C LEU A 1039 -18.12 25.33 22.89
N ALA A 1040 -19.14 24.62 23.37
CA ALA A 1040 -19.57 24.69 24.76
C ALA A 1040 -18.44 24.23 25.69
N LEU A 1041 -17.73 23.16 25.32
CA LEU A 1041 -16.55 22.71 26.04
C LEU A 1041 -15.43 23.75 25.99
N SER A 1042 -15.05 24.24 24.80
CA SER A 1042 -13.99 25.26 24.66
C SER A 1042 -14.32 26.54 25.43
N SER A 1043 -15.58 26.98 25.44
CA SER A 1043 -16.01 28.20 26.11
C SER A 1043 -16.10 28.05 27.63
N SER A 1044 -16.22 26.83 28.16
CA SER A 1044 -16.25 26.58 29.60
C SER A 1044 -14.92 26.90 30.30
N GLY A 1045 -13.79 26.80 29.56
CA GLY A 1045 -12.43 27.03 30.05
C GLY A 1045 -11.90 26.00 31.05
N GLN A 1046 -12.79 25.23 31.71
CA GLN A 1046 -12.45 24.17 32.64
C GLN A 1046 -13.41 22.99 32.51
N VAL A 1047 -12.87 21.78 32.66
CA VAL A 1047 -13.65 20.55 32.67
C VAL A 1047 -13.47 19.82 33.99
N SER A 1048 -14.58 19.27 34.49
CA SER A 1048 -14.62 18.44 35.69
C SER A 1048 -14.58 16.97 35.32
N VAL A 1049 -13.52 16.25 35.72
CA VAL A 1049 -13.40 14.80 35.52
C VAL A 1049 -14.01 14.06 36.70
N ALA A 1050 -14.79 13.01 36.42
CA ALA A 1050 -15.44 12.23 37.46
C ALA A 1050 -14.40 11.60 38.42
N PRO A 1051 -14.58 11.71 39.74
CA PRO A 1051 -13.57 11.27 40.71
C PRO A 1051 -13.59 9.75 40.97
N MET A 1052 -14.33 8.98 40.16
CA MET A 1052 -14.45 7.52 40.25
C MET A 1052 -13.26 6.83 39.57
N ILE A 1053 -12.06 7.28 39.88
CA ILE A 1053 -10.81 6.84 39.25
C ILE A 1053 -10.09 5.78 40.09
N SER A 1054 -9.09 5.15 39.49
CA SER A 1054 -8.17 4.29 40.23
C SER A 1054 -7.19 5.11 41.07
N SER A 1055 -6.76 4.56 42.20
CA SER A 1055 -5.74 5.13 43.08
C SER A 1055 -4.82 4.02 43.55
N ILE A 1056 -3.52 4.30 43.67
CA ILE A 1056 -2.54 3.34 44.19
C ILE A 1056 -2.07 3.83 45.55
N ASP A 1057 -2.23 2.99 46.56
CA ASP A 1057 -1.74 3.25 47.92
C ASP A 1057 -0.22 3.03 47.96
N PRO A 1058 0.60 4.08 48.14
CA PRO A 1058 2.05 3.96 48.10
C PRO A 1058 2.60 3.12 49.26
N ASP A 1059 1.88 2.99 50.38
CA ASP A 1059 2.33 2.22 51.55
C ASP A 1059 2.15 0.70 51.33
N ILE A 1060 1.29 0.31 50.39
CA ILE A 1060 0.98 -1.10 50.05
C ILE A 1060 1.62 -1.49 48.70
N CYS A 1061 1.93 -0.51 47.85
CA CYS A 1061 2.49 -0.76 46.53
C CYS A 1061 3.89 -1.38 46.64
N ILE A 1062 4.04 -2.58 46.09
CA ILE A 1062 5.33 -3.31 46.04
C ILE A 1062 6.14 -3.00 44.77
N GLY A 1063 5.72 -2.01 43.97
CA GLY A 1063 6.43 -1.60 42.76
C GLY A 1063 6.49 -2.64 41.63
N CYS A 1064 5.56 -3.61 41.58
CA CYS A 1064 5.60 -4.71 40.61
C CYS A 1064 5.29 -4.32 39.15
N GLN A 1065 4.82 -3.09 38.90
CA GLN A 1065 4.52 -2.50 37.58
C GLN A 1065 3.46 -3.22 36.72
N VAL A 1066 2.84 -4.32 37.20
CA VAL A 1066 1.77 -5.06 36.49
C VAL A 1066 0.63 -4.13 36.06
N CYS A 1067 0.26 -3.16 36.90
CA CYS A 1067 -0.80 -2.21 36.62
C CYS A 1067 -0.58 -1.33 35.37
N ILE A 1068 0.68 -1.11 34.96
CA ILE A 1068 1.03 -0.23 33.84
C ILE A 1068 0.55 -0.85 32.52
N GLY A 1069 0.90 -2.11 32.27
CA GLY A 1069 0.48 -2.84 31.05
C GLY A 1069 -1.01 -3.17 30.99
N LEU A 1070 -1.74 -3.06 32.12
CA LEU A 1070 -3.18 -3.27 32.19
C LEU A 1070 -4.00 -2.01 31.92
N CYS A 1071 -3.38 -0.83 31.95
CA CYS A 1071 -4.09 0.42 31.76
C CYS A 1071 -4.26 0.72 30.27
N ALA A 1072 -5.47 0.54 29.75
CA ALA A 1072 -5.82 0.86 28.36
C ALA A 1072 -5.70 2.36 28.00
N TYR A 1073 -5.44 3.22 28.99
CA TYR A 1073 -5.38 4.68 28.83
C TYR A 1073 -3.99 5.23 29.19
N SER A 1074 -3.01 4.37 29.49
CA SER A 1074 -1.67 4.76 29.94
C SER A 1074 -1.68 5.74 31.12
N ALA A 1075 -2.69 5.63 31.99
CA ALA A 1075 -2.88 6.53 33.12
C ALA A 1075 -2.00 6.20 34.33
N ILE A 1076 -1.12 5.19 34.25
CA ILE A 1076 -0.33 4.70 35.38
C ILE A 1076 1.13 4.67 34.99
N GLU A 1077 1.97 5.35 35.77
CA GLU A 1077 3.42 5.42 35.55
C GLU A 1077 4.18 4.89 36.78
N PHE A 1078 5.40 4.42 36.58
CA PHE A 1078 6.27 4.02 37.68
C PHE A 1078 7.08 5.22 38.17
N ASN A 1079 7.02 5.52 39.46
CA ASN A 1079 7.86 6.54 40.08
C ASN A 1079 9.13 5.88 40.66
N PRO A 1080 10.29 5.96 39.97
CA PRO A 1080 11.51 5.28 40.41
C PRO A 1080 12.07 5.84 41.71
N LEU A 1081 11.77 7.10 42.05
CA LEU A 1081 12.23 7.73 43.29
C LEU A 1081 11.50 7.19 44.52
N LYS A 1082 10.22 6.86 44.36
CA LYS A 1082 9.38 6.31 45.43
C LYS A 1082 9.31 4.78 45.43
N GLY A 1083 9.68 4.13 44.32
CA GLY A 1083 9.57 2.68 44.16
C GLY A 1083 8.14 2.18 44.00
N VAL A 1084 7.20 3.06 43.63
CA VAL A 1084 5.75 2.76 43.54
C VAL A 1084 5.18 3.24 42.21
N SER A 1085 4.06 2.65 41.80
CA SER A 1085 3.29 3.15 40.66
C SER A 1085 2.32 4.26 41.09
N GLU A 1086 2.15 5.28 40.26
CA GLU A 1086 1.27 6.43 40.52
C GLU A 1086 0.23 6.55 39.39
N VAL A 1087 -1.00 6.97 39.75
CA VAL A 1087 -2.09 7.15 38.77
C VAL A 1087 -2.19 8.63 38.40
N ASN A 1088 -2.17 8.93 37.12
CA ASN A 1088 -2.55 10.23 36.59
C ASN A 1088 -4.09 10.37 36.66
N GLU A 1089 -4.57 11.13 37.64
CA GLU A 1089 -5.99 11.32 37.91
C GLU A 1089 -6.76 11.93 36.72
N ALA A 1090 -6.07 12.69 35.86
CA ALA A 1090 -6.68 13.37 34.73
C ALA A 1090 -7.04 12.39 33.58
N VAL A 1091 -6.19 11.38 33.38
CA VAL A 1091 -6.30 10.41 32.29
C VAL A 1091 -7.14 9.19 32.70
N CYS A 1092 -7.08 8.81 33.98
CA CYS A 1092 -7.74 7.60 34.47
C CYS A 1092 -9.26 7.66 34.25
N LYS A 1093 -9.81 6.69 33.50
CA LYS A 1093 -11.26 6.55 33.27
C LYS A 1093 -11.98 5.70 34.30
N GLY A 1094 -11.27 5.19 35.30
CA GLY A 1094 -11.88 4.37 36.34
C GLY A 1094 -12.40 3.01 35.85
N CYS A 1095 -11.75 2.36 34.88
CA CYS A 1095 -12.18 1.04 34.42
C CYS A 1095 -12.00 -0.07 35.46
N GLY A 1096 -11.12 0.13 36.45
CA GLY A 1096 -10.87 -0.82 37.54
C GLY A 1096 -9.96 -2.00 37.19
N SER A 1097 -9.49 -2.13 35.94
CA SER A 1097 -8.61 -3.24 35.53
C SER A 1097 -7.35 -3.34 36.39
N CYS A 1098 -6.69 -2.22 36.68
CA CYS A 1098 -5.50 -2.24 37.53
C CYS A 1098 -5.80 -2.69 38.97
N ALA A 1099 -6.98 -2.35 39.51
CA ALA A 1099 -7.39 -2.75 40.85
C ALA A 1099 -7.70 -4.25 40.93
N GLY A 1100 -8.40 -4.80 39.93
CA GLY A 1100 -8.77 -6.22 39.90
C GLY A 1100 -7.58 -7.19 39.79
N TYR A 1101 -6.44 -6.75 39.28
CA TYR A 1101 -5.25 -7.57 39.07
C TYR A 1101 -4.07 -7.20 39.97
N CYS A 1102 -4.21 -6.21 40.86
CA CYS A 1102 -3.11 -5.77 41.71
C CYS A 1102 -2.79 -6.83 42.77
N PRO A 1103 -1.61 -7.49 42.73
CA PRO A 1103 -1.31 -8.62 43.61
C PRO A 1103 -1.16 -8.21 45.08
N SER A 1104 -0.76 -6.97 45.36
CA SER A 1104 -0.66 -6.46 46.73
C SER A 1104 -1.95 -5.80 47.24
N GLY A 1105 -2.98 -5.66 46.40
CA GLY A 1105 -4.18 -4.88 46.73
C GLY A 1105 -3.94 -3.36 46.87
N ALA A 1106 -2.78 -2.84 46.46
CA ALA A 1106 -2.47 -1.42 46.52
C ALA A 1106 -3.31 -0.58 45.57
N ALA A 1107 -3.57 -1.07 44.35
CA ALA A 1107 -4.45 -0.39 43.40
C ALA A 1107 -5.91 -0.64 43.79
N LYS A 1108 -6.67 0.43 43.95
CA LYS A 1108 -8.09 0.44 44.29
C LYS A 1108 -8.83 1.37 43.33
N ILE A 1109 -10.14 1.24 43.26
CA ILE A 1109 -11.00 2.16 42.50
C ILE A 1109 -11.91 2.93 43.46
N ARG A 1110 -11.89 4.27 43.34
CA ARG A 1110 -12.78 5.15 44.09
C ARG A 1110 -14.22 4.91 43.66
N HIS A 1111 -15.15 4.89 44.62
CA HIS A 1111 -16.58 4.61 44.41
C HIS A 1111 -16.95 3.16 44.01
N PHE A 1112 -15.97 2.25 43.91
CA PHE A 1112 -16.15 0.81 43.69
C PHE A 1112 -15.22 -0.02 44.59
N THR A 1113 -15.10 0.37 45.87
CA THR A 1113 -14.23 -0.33 46.84
C THR A 1113 -14.79 -1.71 47.20
N ASP A 1114 -13.94 -2.62 47.66
CA ASP A 1114 -14.35 -3.96 48.12
C ASP A 1114 -15.51 -3.90 49.12
N ASN A 1115 -15.45 -3.02 50.13
CA ASN A 1115 -16.53 -2.85 51.10
C ASN A 1115 -17.87 -2.47 50.46
N GLN A 1116 -17.85 -1.65 49.41
CA GLN A 1116 -19.06 -1.24 48.69
C GLN A 1116 -19.61 -2.40 47.85
N ILE A 1117 -18.73 -3.13 47.16
CA ILE A 1117 -19.11 -4.27 46.31
C ILE A 1117 -19.62 -5.43 47.16
N PHE A 1118 -18.92 -5.80 48.23
CA PHE A 1118 -19.36 -6.86 49.14
C PHE A 1118 -20.65 -6.48 49.86
N ALA A 1119 -20.83 -5.24 50.30
CA ALA A 1119 -22.11 -4.80 50.88
C ALA A 1119 -23.28 -4.90 49.87
N GLU A 1120 -23.03 -4.60 48.58
CA GLU A 1120 -24.01 -4.80 47.53
C GLU A 1120 -24.36 -6.28 47.34
N ILE A 1121 -23.34 -7.16 47.30
CA ILE A 1121 -23.51 -8.62 47.18
C ILE A 1121 -24.27 -9.17 48.39
N ASP A 1122 -23.89 -8.79 49.61
CA ASP A 1122 -24.56 -9.20 50.84
C ASP A 1122 -26.03 -8.80 50.81
N GLY A 1123 -26.37 -7.62 50.27
CA GLY A 1123 -27.75 -7.17 50.13
C GLY A 1123 -28.55 -7.98 49.11
N LEU A 1124 -27.89 -8.50 48.06
CA LEU A 1124 -28.51 -9.43 47.12
C LEU A 1124 -28.71 -10.83 47.73
N LEU A 1125 -27.82 -11.25 48.63
CA LEU A 1125 -27.86 -12.57 49.28
C LEU A 1125 -28.77 -12.61 50.53
N ALA A 1126 -29.02 -11.47 51.15
CA ALA A 1126 -29.80 -11.36 52.38
C ALA A 1126 -31.33 -11.34 52.16
N GLY A 1127 -31.80 -11.15 50.93
CA GLY A 1127 -33.23 -10.92 50.63
C GLY A 1127 -33.96 -12.04 49.90
#